data_AF-A0A7J4B042-F1
#
_entry.id   AF-A0A7J4B042-F1
#
_cell.length_a   1.000
_cell.length_b   1.000
_cell.length_c   1.000
_cell.angle_alpha   90.00
_cell.angle_beta   90.00
_cell.angle_gamma   90.00
#
_symmetry.space_group_name_H-M   'P 1'
#
loop_
_entity.id
_entity.type
_entity.pdbx_description
1 polymer ?
#
loop_
_entity_poly.entity_id
_entity_poly.type
_entity_poly.pdbx_seq_one_letter_code
_entity_poly.pdbx_strand_id
1 'polypeptide(L)'
;LFGGVFVRSFYGLSEISARDLTNIVSLTFSGVLAMGIFLGMRGGITALEPEIDFILPSPIEPSTYLLADLLFQFIFLNVAATPPLIAFMIVMIYPYFNYLPVIFLSYEIILLTSSLIAQLLGVLKSIWNEIAAETLGWIILIILFFPLLSTAIGFPVDYSTIPYPSTILSKYSLESPGLLEGFFGMAYMLIIIASYLLVMKVNFLPEITPLLTTALMEIPSSSRRLIRWYPGGLIQILSSKMNEGQMLLMVKLNLLRILRDGSLFTALILFGIATFSNLSISLLIRQTKFSGLAALTFIILYSPLIPSIFSINWDIVEREALWATAVSEEGLKKYAKGMIIAYFITTLLFSAIFYSFLNIVFSGTPFLILDVVMLFSTALFASILSVIVSFTLDKPSNALSLSALLYIFIPLFGAILLSTPIIMARTNVSIADIPPPAVVMALMLYIMLTSFLLSKYALVKTGTLFDKTIVEETPPPVYFKTDYVVIFLNLLILTLAILTPIGIVGCLLEVNKSSSIIVTITSVLLLALSVSANRKIRKTSGGDYLMNVPKAPWRSSKVALLLGYIIVFKILLQFFFLMILPIVLLNIFVTLVLEELAFIIPLAIYFYKKRMKPIFLGVDSQSIVSEFKFTLKMLPIMLLTGVLSGVIVQMLIPIPPWFQNVFKTLAPRSFEDVVNFSIIVIFVVAPCEEIFFRGFVQRGLESSLGGVGSIFASSIIFGIFHLNPWQFLPAFTLGLILGYVFRKRGYRIWCPIALHAAYNSALFVLNYVFNALLLNELQALKIVF
;
A
#
# COMPACT_ATOMS: atom_id res chain seq x y z
N LEU A 1 -4.11 1.43 8.62
CA LEU A 1 -3.37 1.65 9.89
C LEU A 1 -2.88 3.08 9.99
N PHE A 2 -2.06 3.56 9.04
CA PHE A 2 -1.58 4.95 9.01
C PHE A 2 -2.70 5.99 9.14
N GLY A 3 -3.77 5.95 8.33
CA GLY A 3 -4.88 6.91 8.43
C GLY A 3 -5.58 6.92 9.78
N GLY A 4 -5.92 5.75 10.34
CA GLY A 4 -6.57 5.65 11.66
C GLY A 4 -5.66 6.08 12.81
N VAL A 5 -4.41 5.58 12.85
CA VAL A 5 -3.41 5.97 13.87
C VAL A 5 -3.13 7.46 13.77
N PHE A 6 -3.04 8.01 12.57
CA PHE A 6 -2.90 9.45 12.35
C PHE A 6 -4.10 10.20 12.94
N VAL A 7 -5.34 9.82 12.63
CA VAL A 7 -6.56 10.44 13.21
C VAL A 7 -6.54 10.47 14.74
N ARG A 8 -6.22 9.33 15.38
CA ARG A 8 -6.30 9.21 16.84
C ARG A 8 -5.10 9.79 17.59
N SER A 9 -3.89 9.59 17.07
CA SER A 9 -2.65 10.11 17.65
C SER A 9 -2.55 11.64 17.54
N PHE A 10 -3.05 12.24 16.46
CA PHE A 10 -2.94 13.69 16.26
C PHE A 10 -3.90 14.53 17.12
N TYR A 11 -5.06 13.99 17.49
CA TYR A 11 -6.11 14.78 18.12
C TYR A 11 -6.56 14.27 19.49
N GLY A 12 -5.91 13.22 20.01
CA GLY A 12 -6.11 12.77 21.39
C GLY A 12 -7.54 12.34 21.69
N LEU A 13 -8.16 11.58 20.78
CA LEU A 13 -9.54 11.11 20.95
C LEU A 13 -9.67 10.23 22.21
N SER A 14 -10.27 10.80 23.24
CA SER A 14 -10.76 10.13 24.44
C SER A 14 -12.19 9.66 24.17
N GLU A 15 -12.34 8.34 24.00
CA GLU A 15 -13.57 7.55 23.95
C GLU A 15 -14.70 8.04 23.01
N ILE A 16 -14.98 7.24 21.98
CA ILE A 16 -16.11 7.45 21.07
C ILE A 16 -17.36 6.83 21.70
N SER A 17 -18.50 7.54 21.66
CA SER A 17 -19.78 6.99 22.16
C SER A 17 -20.24 5.80 21.31
N ALA A 18 -20.99 4.86 21.88
CA ALA A 18 -21.51 3.70 21.13
C ALA A 18 -22.31 4.12 19.88
N ARG A 19 -23.12 5.17 20.00
CA ARG A 19 -23.90 5.75 18.90
C ARG A 19 -23.01 6.34 17.80
N ASP A 20 -21.97 7.08 18.16
CA ASP A 20 -21.04 7.66 17.18
C ASP A 20 -20.22 6.55 16.49
N LEU A 21 -19.91 5.47 17.22
CA LEU A 21 -19.26 4.29 16.67
C LEU A 21 -20.16 3.59 15.64
N THR A 22 -21.43 3.38 15.95
CA THR A 22 -22.45 2.85 15.02
C THR A 22 -22.53 3.68 13.74
N ASN A 23 -22.47 5.01 13.86
CA ASN A 23 -22.46 5.89 12.69
C ASN A 23 -21.17 5.77 11.86
N ILE A 24 -19.98 5.72 12.50
CA ILE A 24 -18.70 5.55 11.80
C ILE A 24 -18.66 4.24 11.01
N VAL A 25 -19.10 3.14 11.61
CA VAL A 25 -19.14 1.82 10.95
C VAL A 25 -20.18 1.83 9.82
N SER A 26 -21.35 2.42 10.03
CA SER A 26 -22.38 2.56 8.99
C SER A 26 -21.90 3.36 7.79
N LEU A 27 -21.21 4.48 7.98
CA LEU A 27 -20.66 5.30 6.91
C LEU A 27 -19.60 4.55 6.09
N THR A 28 -18.74 3.82 6.79
CA THR A 28 -17.73 2.94 6.18
C THR A 28 -18.40 1.92 5.26
N PHE A 29 -19.46 1.25 5.74
CA PHE A 29 -20.22 0.27 4.97
C PHE A 29 -20.94 0.90 3.78
N SER A 30 -21.52 2.09 3.94
CA SER A 30 -22.12 2.86 2.84
C SER A 30 -21.09 3.19 1.74
N GLY A 31 -19.86 3.57 2.11
CA GLY A 31 -18.79 3.83 1.14
C GLY A 31 -18.42 2.59 0.33
N VAL A 32 -18.34 1.42 0.96
CA VAL A 32 -18.04 0.14 0.30
C VAL A 32 -19.16 -0.26 -0.67
N LEU A 33 -20.43 -0.08 -0.30
CA LEU A 33 -21.57 -0.33 -1.18
C LEU A 33 -21.60 0.64 -2.37
N ALA A 34 -21.36 1.93 -2.13
CA ALA A 34 -21.30 2.96 -3.17
C ALA A 34 -20.21 2.66 -4.21
N MET A 35 -19.05 2.18 -3.74
CA MET A 35 -17.95 1.76 -4.62
C MET A 35 -18.35 0.57 -5.52
N GLY A 36 -18.99 -0.46 -4.95
CA GLY A 36 -19.45 -1.62 -5.74
C GLY A 36 -20.51 -1.25 -6.77
N ILE A 37 -21.44 -0.36 -6.44
CA ILE A 37 -22.44 0.14 -7.39
C ILE A 37 -21.77 0.90 -8.54
N PHE A 38 -20.81 1.77 -8.22
CA PHE A 38 -20.07 2.49 -9.25
C PHE A 38 -19.34 1.54 -10.20
N LEU A 39 -18.67 0.52 -9.68
CA LEU A 39 -18.03 -0.51 -10.50
C LEU A 39 -19.06 -1.34 -11.29
N GLY A 40 -20.22 -1.64 -10.70
CA GLY A 40 -21.34 -2.31 -11.36
C GLY A 40 -21.86 -1.56 -12.57
N MET A 41 -22.07 -0.24 -12.44
CA MET A 41 -22.45 0.64 -13.55
C MET A 41 -21.43 0.64 -14.69
N ARG A 42 -20.19 0.22 -14.44
CA ARG A 42 -19.12 0.14 -15.43
C ARG A 42 -18.94 -1.25 -16.04
N GLY A 43 -19.80 -2.21 -15.70
CA GLY A 43 -19.80 -3.54 -16.32
C GLY A 43 -19.89 -4.68 -15.30
N GLY A 44 -19.56 -4.44 -14.02
CA GLY A 44 -19.77 -5.34 -12.89
C GLY A 44 -19.04 -6.70 -12.89
N ILE A 45 -18.61 -7.20 -14.05
CA ILE A 45 -18.07 -8.56 -14.26
C ILE A 45 -16.59 -8.45 -14.65
N THR A 46 -15.69 -9.02 -13.85
CA THR A 46 -14.24 -8.85 -14.02
C THR A 46 -13.65 -9.75 -15.12
N ALA A 47 -14.08 -9.52 -16.36
CA ALA A 47 -13.51 -10.19 -17.53
C ALA A 47 -12.25 -9.49 -18.06
N LEU A 48 -11.24 -10.28 -18.40
CA LEU A 48 -10.05 -9.88 -19.14
C LEU A 48 -10.25 -10.11 -20.65
N GLU A 49 -9.56 -9.34 -21.49
CA GLU A 49 -9.62 -9.50 -22.95
C GLU A 49 -9.29 -10.94 -23.42
N PRO A 50 -8.23 -11.63 -22.92
CA PRO A 50 -8.01 -13.03 -23.26
C PRO A 50 -9.11 -13.98 -22.77
N GLU A 51 -9.83 -13.64 -21.70
CA GLU A 51 -10.97 -14.44 -21.26
C GLU A 51 -12.11 -14.32 -22.27
N ILE A 52 -12.38 -13.12 -22.77
CA ILE A 52 -13.38 -12.86 -23.81
C ILE A 52 -13.01 -13.56 -25.12
N ASP A 53 -11.74 -13.51 -25.51
CA ASP A 53 -11.28 -14.06 -26.79
C ASP A 53 -11.17 -15.60 -26.79
N PHE A 54 -10.88 -16.22 -25.65
CA PHE A 54 -10.53 -17.66 -25.59
C PHE A 54 -11.34 -18.49 -24.59
N ILE A 55 -11.78 -17.92 -23.47
CA ILE A 55 -12.44 -18.67 -22.39
C ILE A 55 -13.96 -18.60 -22.53
N LEU A 56 -14.53 -17.41 -22.75
CA LEU A 56 -15.96 -17.20 -22.92
C LEU A 56 -16.56 -17.84 -24.19
N PRO A 57 -15.83 -18.04 -25.30
CA PRO A 57 -16.32 -18.81 -26.44
C PRO A 57 -16.36 -20.33 -26.18
N SER A 58 -15.73 -20.80 -25.10
CA SER A 58 -15.82 -22.21 -24.68
C SER A 58 -17.19 -22.49 -24.02
N PRO A 59 -17.63 -23.75 -23.91
CA PRO A 59 -18.96 -24.10 -23.40
C PRO A 59 -19.04 -23.99 -21.87
N ILE A 60 -18.70 -22.82 -21.31
CA ILE A 60 -18.82 -22.51 -19.90
C ILE A 60 -20.23 -21.97 -19.65
N GLU A 61 -20.90 -22.51 -18.63
CA GLU A 61 -22.19 -21.96 -18.22
C GLU A 61 -22.03 -20.55 -17.63
N PRO A 62 -22.90 -19.58 -17.98
CA PRO A 62 -22.86 -18.22 -17.42
C PRO A 62 -22.86 -18.20 -15.88
N SER A 63 -23.60 -19.12 -15.26
CA SER A 63 -23.66 -19.36 -13.81
C SER A 63 -22.29 -19.69 -13.21
N THR A 64 -21.52 -20.55 -13.89
CA THR A 64 -20.20 -20.99 -13.45
C THR A 64 -19.19 -19.85 -13.55
N TYR A 65 -19.26 -19.06 -14.63
CA TYR A 65 -18.40 -17.89 -14.79
C TYR A 65 -18.72 -16.81 -13.74
N LEU A 66 -20.00 -16.47 -13.51
CA LEU A 66 -20.39 -15.50 -12.48
C LEU A 66 -19.90 -15.88 -11.08
N LEU A 67 -20.02 -17.16 -10.71
CA LEU A 67 -19.58 -17.62 -9.40
C LEU A 67 -18.05 -17.56 -9.26
N ALA A 68 -17.31 -17.95 -10.31
CA ALA A 68 -15.86 -17.84 -10.33
C ALA A 68 -15.41 -16.38 -10.24
N ASP A 69 -16.07 -15.49 -11.00
CA ASP A 69 -15.84 -14.06 -10.99
C ASP A 69 -16.17 -13.43 -9.62
N LEU A 70 -17.27 -13.86 -8.98
CA LEU A 70 -17.68 -13.38 -7.65
C LEU A 70 -16.63 -13.75 -6.59
N LEU A 71 -16.18 -14.99 -6.60
CA LEU A 71 -15.11 -15.46 -5.71
C LEU A 71 -13.82 -14.68 -5.95
N PHE A 72 -13.47 -14.45 -7.22
CA PHE A 72 -12.30 -13.66 -7.58
C PHE A 72 -12.41 -12.22 -7.06
N GLN A 73 -13.52 -11.52 -7.32
CA GLN A 73 -13.75 -10.16 -6.83
C GLN A 73 -13.72 -10.08 -5.31
N PHE A 74 -14.36 -11.03 -4.62
CA PHE A 74 -14.39 -11.09 -3.17
C PHE A 74 -13.00 -11.26 -2.57
N ILE A 75 -12.18 -12.16 -3.13
CA ILE A 75 -10.78 -12.36 -2.70
C ILE A 75 -9.94 -11.12 -3.01
N PHE A 76 -10.06 -10.57 -4.23
CA PHE A 76 -9.29 -9.39 -4.65
C PHE A 76 -9.58 -8.18 -3.78
N LEU A 77 -10.87 -7.88 -3.55
CA LEU A 77 -11.29 -6.80 -2.68
C LEU A 77 -10.83 -7.02 -1.25
N ASN A 78 -10.83 -8.26 -0.76
CA ASN A 78 -10.29 -8.59 0.55
C ASN A 78 -8.80 -8.26 0.65
N VAL A 79 -8.00 -8.69 -0.32
CA VAL A 79 -6.56 -8.39 -0.37
C VAL A 79 -6.28 -6.88 -0.42
N ALA A 80 -7.12 -6.13 -1.15
CA ALA A 80 -6.92 -4.69 -1.37
C ALA A 80 -7.46 -3.80 -0.24
N ALA A 81 -8.66 -4.09 0.27
CA ALA A 81 -9.43 -3.17 1.12
C ALA A 81 -9.51 -3.60 2.59
N THR A 82 -9.46 -4.90 2.88
CA THR A 82 -9.60 -5.41 4.26
C THR A 82 -8.47 -4.97 5.18
N PRO A 83 -7.17 -5.10 4.82
CA PRO A 83 -6.08 -4.67 5.69
C PRO A 83 -6.15 -3.18 6.09
N PRO A 84 -6.30 -2.21 5.14
CA PRO A 84 -6.38 -0.80 5.53
C PRO A 84 -7.63 -0.51 6.37
N LEU A 85 -8.75 -1.20 6.10
CA LEU A 85 -10.00 -1.00 6.82
C LEU A 85 -9.96 -1.56 8.25
N ILE A 86 -9.62 -2.83 8.46
CA ILE A 86 -9.47 -3.40 9.81
C ILE A 86 -8.55 -2.53 10.64
N ALA A 87 -7.45 -2.11 10.04
CA ALA A 87 -6.47 -1.27 10.69
C ALA A 87 -6.98 0.14 11.00
N PHE A 88 -7.93 0.66 10.24
CA PHE A 88 -8.67 1.88 10.58
C PHE A 88 -9.66 1.61 11.72
N MET A 89 -10.42 0.52 11.64
CA MET A 89 -11.42 0.13 12.63
C MET A 89 -10.83 -0.15 14.01
N ILE A 90 -9.72 -0.89 14.10
CA ILE A 90 -8.94 -1.11 15.34
C ILE A 90 -8.66 0.22 16.04
N VAL A 91 -8.28 1.23 15.26
CA VAL A 91 -7.96 2.54 15.82
C VAL A 91 -9.22 3.29 16.22
N MET A 92 -10.31 3.20 15.48
CA MET A 92 -11.56 3.87 15.82
C MET A 92 -12.25 3.24 17.04
N ILE A 93 -12.30 1.92 17.14
CA ILE A 93 -13.06 1.22 18.18
C ILE A 93 -12.35 1.18 19.53
N TYR A 94 -11.05 1.51 19.64
CA TYR A 94 -10.35 1.43 20.93
C TYR A 94 -11.05 2.28 22.02
N PRO A 95 -11.20 1.78 23.26
CA PRO A 95 -10.70 0.50 23.78
C PRO A 95 -11.61 -0.73 23.55
N TYR A 96 -12.73 -0.57 22.84
CA TYR A 96 -13.76 -1.60 22.63
C TYR A 96 -13.39 -2.66 21.59
N PHE A 97 -12.26 -3.34 21.77
CA PHE A 97 -11.78 -4.39 20.85
C PHE A 97 -12.66 -5.64 20.82
N ASN A 98 -13.52 -5.84 21.81
CA ASN A 98 -14.48 -6.93 21.87
C ASN A 98 -15.46 -6.92 20.69
N TYR A 99 -15.74 -5.76 20.09
CA TYR A 99 -16.60 -5.67 18.91
C TYR A 99 -15.89 -5.97 17.58
N LEU A 100 -14.55 -6.01 17.57
CA LEU A 100 -13.76 -6.16 16.33
C LEU A 100 -14.14 -7.41 15.51
N PRO A 101 -14.34 -8.61 16.09
CA PRO A 101 -14.70 -9.79 15.30
C PRO A 101 -16.07 -9.67 14.62
N VAL A 102 -17.05 -9.07 15.30
CA VAL A 102 -18.42 -8.91 14.76
C VAL A 102 -18.44 -7.83 13.68
N ILE A 103 -17.76 -6.71 13.91
CA ILE A 103 -17.56 -5.65 12.90
C ILE A 103 -16.91 -6.22 11.64
N PHE A 104 -15.88 -7.05 11.81
CA PHE A 104 -15.20 -7.71 10.70
C PHE A 104 -16.15 -8.63 9.91
N LEU A 105 -16.92 -9.47 10.60
CA LEU A 105 -17.92 -10.32 9.95
C LEU A 105 -18.96 -9.50 9.17
N SER A 106 -19.47 -8.42 9.75
CA SER A 106 -20.42 -7.51 9.09
C SER A 106 -19.80 -6.82 7.88
N TYR A 107 -18.50 -6.48 7.95
CA TYR A 107 -17.77 -5.96 6.80
C TYR A 107 -17.67 -6.98 5.67
N GLU A 108 -17.38 -8.25 5.95
CA GLU A 108 -17.36 -9.30 4.92
C GLU A 108 -18.72 -9.48 4.24
N ILE A 109 -19.82 -9.40 5.02
CA ILE A 109 -21.18 -9.42 4.46
C ILE A 109 -21.40 -8.22 3.54
N ILE A 110 -20.98 -7.02 3.94
CA ILE A 110 -21.07 -5.81 3.11
C ILE A 110 -20.23 -5.94 1.84
N LEU A 111 -19.02 -6.49 1.94
CA LEU A 111 -18.12 -6.65 0.82
C LEU A 111 -18.70 -7.63 -0.22
N LEU A 112 -19.21 -8.77 0.25
CA LEU A 112 -19.91 -9.74 -0.59
C LEU A 112 -21.15 -9.12 -1.24
N THR A 113 -21.96 -8.38 -0.45
CA THR A 113 -23.15 -7.69 -0.95
C THR A 113 -22.79 -6.66 -2.02
N SER A 114 -21.70 -5.93 -1.84
CA SER A 114 -21.16 -4.97 -2.79
C SER A 114 -20.78 -5.64 -4.12
N SER A 115 -20.07 -6.77 -4.08
CA SER A 115 -19.73 -7.56 -5.28
C SER A 115 -20.96 -8.15 -5.99
N LEU A 116 -21.94 -8.64 -5.22
CA LEU A 116 -23.21 -9.13 -5.78
C LEU A 116 -23.96 -8.01 -6.52
N ILE A 117 -24.08 -6.82 -5.92
CA ILE A 117 -24.72 -5.66 -6.56
C ILE A 117 -23.95 -5.24 -7.82
N ALA A 118 -22.62 -5.26 -7.78
CA ALA A 118 -21.79 -4.92 -8.92
C ALA A 118 -22.10 -5.85 -10.11
N GLN A 119 -22.04 -7.17 -9.90
CA GLN A 119 -22.36 -8.15 -10.95
C GLN A 119 -23.81 -8.08 -11.41
N LEU A 120 -24.77 -7.85 -10.50
CA LEU A 120 -26.18 -7.66 -10.84
C LEU A 120 -26.37 -6.51 -11.83
N LEU A 121 -25.80 -5.33 -11.54
CA LEU A 121 -25.85 -4.18 -12.44
C LEU A 121 -25.13 -4.46 -13.77
N GLY A 122 -24.02 -5.18 -13.70
CA GLY A 122 -23.27 -5.62 -14.88
C GLY A 122 -24.10 -6.48 -15.82
N VAL A 123 -24.75 -7.53 -15.30
CA VAL A 123 -25.60 -8.40 -16.12
C VAL A 123 -26.89 -7.69 -16.54
N LEU A 124 -27.46 -6.79 -15.73
CA LEU A 124 -28.64 -6.01 -16.12
C LEU A 124 -28.40 -5.17 -17.39
N LYS A 125 -27.16 -4.78 -17.69
CA LYS A 125 -26.82 -4.15 -18.98
C LYS A 125 -27.05 -5.04 -20.20
N SER A 126 -27.08 -6.37 -20.00
CA SER A 126 -27.40 -7.34 -21.06
C SER A 126 -28.88 -7.67 -21.20
N ILE A 127 -29.66 -7.38 -20.15
CA ILE A 127 -31.11 -7.63 -20.13
C ILE A 127 -31.86 -6.38 -20.56
N TRP A 128 -31.40 -5.23 -20.08
CA TRP A 128 -31.96 -3.92 -20.35
C TRP A 128 -31.02 -3.13 -21.26
N ASN A 129 -31.48 -2.00 -21.78
CA ASN A 129 -30.55 -1.09 -22.44
C ASN A 129 -29.55 -0.50 -21.41
N GLU A 130 -28.35 -0.16 -21.88
CA GLU A 130 -27.28 0.37 -21.02
C GLU A 130 -27.73 1.58 -20.20
N ILE A 131 -28.56 2.46 -20.80
CA ILE A 131 -29.08 3.67 -20.16
C ILE A 131 -29.97 3.33 -18.96
N ALA A 132 -30.87 2.36 -19.06
CA ALA A 132 -31.75 1.97 -17.97
C ALA A 132 -30.97 1.33 -16.81
N ALA A 133 -30.01 0.46 -17.11
CA ALA A 133 -29.14 -0.15 -16.11
C ALA A 133 -28.27 0.89 -15.40
N GLU A 134 -27.69 1.86 -16.13
CA GLU A 134 -26.93 2.96 -15.54
C GLU A 134 -27.82 3.90 -14.72
N THR A 135 -29.04 4.21 -15.19
CA THR A 135 -30.00 5.04 -14.45
C THR A 135 -30.38 4.39 -13.13
N LEU A 136 -30.65 3.08 -13.14
CA LEU A 136 -30.90 2.31 -11.91
C LEU A 136 -29.68 2.39 -10.98
N GLY A 137 -28.48 2.17 -11.52
CA GLY A 137 -27.24 2.29 -10.78
C GLY A 137 -27.06 3.65 -10.12
N TRP A 138 -27.33 4.75 -10.82
CA TRP A 138 -27.28 6.11 -10.27
C TRP A 138 -28.32 6.33 -9.17
N ILE A 139 -29.56 5.82 -9.34
CA ILE A 139 -30.59 5.90 -8.31
C ILE A 139 -30.15 5.16 -7.04
N ILE A 140 -29.66 3.93 -7.17
CA ILE A 140 -29.18 3.13 -6.03
C ILE A 140 -27.96 3.80 -5.39
N LEU A 141 -27.01 4.29 -6.20
CA LEU A 141 -25.82 4.98 -5.72
C LEU A 141 -26.21 6.21 -4.90
N ILE A 142 -27.11 7.06 -5.41
CA ILE A 142 -27.58 8.25 -4.68
C ILE A 142 -28.22 7.84 -3.36
N ILE A 143 -29.10 6.83 -3.36
CA ILE A 143 -29.79 6.38 -2.13
C ILE A 143 -28.80 5.85 -1.09
N LEU A 144 -27.85 4.99 -1.47
CA LEU A 144 -26.91 4.37 -0.53
C LEU A 144 -25.75 5.30 -0.12
N PHE A 145 -25.44 6.30 -0.94
CA PHE A 145 -24.46 7.34 -0.64
C PHE A 145 -25.05 8.49 0.18
N PHE A 146 -26.39 8.65 0.18
CA PHE A 146 -27.05 9.76 0.86
C PHE A 146 -26.77 9.86 2.37
N PRO A 147 -26.71 8.77 3.17
CA PRO A 147 -26.31 8.84 4.57
C PRO A 147 -24.96 9.54 4.75
N LEU A 148 -24.02 9.18 3.88
CA LEU A 148 -22.65 9.66 3.90
C LEU A 148 -22.58 11.13 3.46
N LEU A 149 -23.29 11.50 2.39
CA LEU A 149 -23.39 12.89 1.96
C LEU A 149 -24.07 13.77 3.02
N SER A 150 -25.15 13.29 3.62
CA SER A 150 -25.93 14.01 4.63
C SER A 150 -25.09 14.29 5.87
N THR A 151 -24.35 13.31 6.39
CA THR A 151 -23.43 13.53 7.51
C THR A 151 -22.31 14.49 7.12
N ALA A 152 -21.72 14.32 5.94
CA ALA A 152 -20.65 15.19 5.45
C ALA A 152 -21.05 16.66 5.33
N ILE A 153 -22.28 16.96 4.89
CA ILE A 153 -22.75 18.34 4.70
C ILE A 153 -23.39 18.91 5.98
N GLY A 154 -23.60 18.08 7.02
CA GLY A 154 -24.26 18.50 8.26
C GLY A 154 -25.78 18.63 8.11
N PHE A 155 -26.38 17.86 7.21
CA PHE A 155 -27.83 17.82 7.02
C PHE A 155 -28.50 17.05 8.19
N PRO A 156 -29.63 17.54 8.74
CA PRO A 156 -30.15 17.11 10.04
C PRO A 156 -30.98 15.80 9.98
N VAL A 157 -30.48 14.79 9.25
CA VAL A 157 -31.09 13.46 9.20
C VAL A 157 -30.22 12.48 9.96
N ASP A 158 -30.81 11.82 10.95
CA ASP A 158 -30.15 10.79 11.73
C ASP A 158 -30.38 9.40 11.14
N TYR A 159 -29.46 8.97 10.28
CA TYR A 159 -29.53 7.66 9.63
C TYR A 159 -29.43 6.50 10.61
N SER A 160 -28.95 6.70 11.85
CA SER A 160 -28.98 5.66 12.87
C SER A 160 -30.40 5.20 13.22
N THR A 161 -31.42 6.00 12.89
CA THR A 161 -32.83 5.68 13.16
C THR A 161 -33.58 5.12 11.95
N ILE A 162 -32.95 5.10 10.78
CA ILE A 162 -33.58 4.68 9.53
C ILE A 162 -33.02 3.29 9.17
N PRO A 163 -33.85 2.31 8.74
CA PRO A 163 -33.42 0.95 8.43
C PRO A 163 -32.64 0.86 7.11
N TYR A 164 -31.51 1.56 7.01
CA TYR A 164 -30.58 1.46 5.88
C TYR A 164 -29.70 0.21 6.01
N PRO A 165 -29.34 -0.47 4.89
CA PRO A 165 -28.54 -1.70 4.93
C PRO A 165 -27.23 -1.57 5.72
N SER A 166 -26.50 -0.47 5.53
CA SER A 166 -25.25 -0.20 6.22
C SER A 166 -25.44 0.07 7.72
N THR A 167 -26.54 0.74 8.09
CA THR A 167 -26.88 1.04 9.49
C THR A 167 -27.35 -0.20 10.22
N ILE A 168 -28.16 -1.03 9.59
CA ILE A 168 -28.64 -2.30 10.17
C ILE A 168 -27.45 -3.20 10.51
N LEU A 169 -26.52 -3.41 9.57
CA LEU A 169 -25.33 -4.23 9.78
C LEU A 169 -24.37 -3.61 10.81
N SER A 170 -24.27 -2.28 10.85
CA SER A 170 -23.54 -1.59 11.90
C SER A 170 -24.13 -1.85 13.29
N LYS A 171 -25.46 -1.74 13.44
CA LYS A 171 -26.16 -2.06 14.69
C LYS A 171 -25.95 -3.51 15.11
N TYR A 172 -26.08 -4.48 14.20
CA TYR A 172 -25.74 -5.88 14.51
C TYR A 172 -24.31 -6.07 15.05
N SER A 173 -23.39 -5.17 14.69
CA SER A 173 -21.99 -5.26 15.08
C SER A 173 -21.70 -4.70 16.47
N LEU A 174 -22.50 -3.74 16.93
CA LEU A 174 -22.19 -2.87 18.07
C LEU A 174 -23.30 -2.79 19.12
N GLU A 175 -24.55 -3.04 18.71
CA GLU A 175 -25.76 -2.89 19.50
C GLU A 175 -26.70 -4.10 19.25
N SER A 176 -27.88 -4.12 19.87
CA SER A 176 -28.93 -5.08 19.51
C SER A 176 -29.93 -4.39 18.58
N PRO A 177 -30.07 -4.82 17.31
CA PRO A 177 -31.02 -4.20 16.41
C PRO A 177 -32.46 -4.46 16.86
N GLY A 178 -33.35 -3.53 16.53
CA GLY A 178 -34.79 -3.71 16.76
C GLY A 178 -35.37 -4.82 15.87
N LEU A 179 -36.52 -5.37 16.26
CA LEU A 179 -37.20 -6.45 15.51
C LEU A 179 -37.54 -6.05 14.07
N LEU A 180 -38.02 -4.81 13.86
CA LEU A 180 -38.29 -4.26 12.53
C LEU A 180 -37.02 -4.11 11.68
N GLU A 181 -35.92 -3.64 12.28
CA GLU A 181 -34.63 -3.49 11.60
C GLU A 181 -34.08 -4.86 11.18
N GLY A 182 -34.26 -5.88 12.03
CA GLY A 182 -33.92 -7.25 11.69
C GLY A 182 -34.73 -7.81 10.52
N PHE A 183 -36.04 -7.54 10.48
CA PHE A 183 -36.89 -7.91 9.35
C PHE A 183 -36.45 -7.23 8.05
N PHE A 184 -36.22 -5.92 8.06
CA PHE A 184 -35.75 -5.19 6.89
C PHE A 184 -34.37 -5.70 6.42
N GLY A 185 -33.43 -5.92 7.34
CA GLY A 185 -32.11 -6.46 7.02
C GLY A 185 -32.18 -7.82 6.33
N MET A 186 -33.01 -8.73 6.84
CA MET A 186 -33.24 -10.04 6.23
C MET A 186 -33.90 -9.92 4.85
N ALA A 187 -34.89 -9.04 4.70
CA ALA A 187 -35.55 -8.78 3.43
C ALA A 187 -34.56 -8.26 2.37
N TYR A 188 -33.68 -7.32 2.72
CA TYR A 188 -32.64 -6.81 1.81
C TYR A 188 -31.73 -7.93 1.31
N MET A 189 -31.20 -8.77 2.22
CA MET A 189 -30.31 -9.87 1.84
C MET A 189 -31.02 -10.90 0.95
N LEU A 190 -32.28 -11.25 1.29
CA LEU A 190 -33.07 -12.18 0.48
C LEU A 190 -33.36 -11.63 -0.92
N ILE A 191 -33.67 -10.34 -1.05
CA ILE A 191 -33.92 -9.70 -2.36
C ILE A 191 -32.65 -9.74 -3.22
N ILE A 192 -31.49 -9.42 -2.65
CA ILE A 192 -30.21 -9.44 -3.37
C ILE A 192 -29.85 -10.86 -3.82
N ILE A 193 -29.95 -11.84 -2.91
CA ILE A 193 -29.68 -13.25 -3.23
C ILE A 193 -30.66 -13.77 -4.28
N ALA A 194 -31.96 -13.51 -4.13
CA ALA A 194 -32.97 -13.93 -5.10
C ALA A 194 -32.72 -13.30 -6.48
N SER A 195 -32.41 -12.01 -6.53
CA SER A 195 -32.06 -11.32 -7.78
C SER A 195 -30.83 -11.93 -8.44
N TYR A 196 -29.81 -12.28 -7.64
CA TYR A 196 -28.58 -12.88 -8.14
C TYR A 196 -28.84 -14.28 -8.73
N LEU A 197 -29.64 -15.10 -8.04
CA LEU A 197 -30.03 -16.43 -8.52
C LEU A 197 -30.85 -16.37 -9.83
N LEU A 198 -31.62 -15.30 -10.05
CA LEU A 198 -32.31 -15.07 -11.32
C LEU A 198 -31.33 -14.72 -12.44
N VAL A 199 -30.38 -13.81 -12.15
CA VAL A 199 -29.36 -13.36 -13.09
C VAL A 199 -28.39 -14.48 -13.49
N MET A 200 -28.10 -15.44 -12.60
CA MET A 200 -27.27 -16.62 -12.92
C MET A 200 -27.80 -17.46 -14.09
N LYS A 201 -29.07 -17.31 -14.46
CA LYS A 201 -29.70 -18.04 -15.59
C LYS A 201 -29.64 -17.27 -16.91
N VAL A 202 -29.18 -16.02 -16.89
CA VAL A 202 -29.14 -15.15 -18.07
C VAL A 202 -27.86 -15.42 -18.83
N ASN A 203 -27.95 -15.51 -20.16
CA ASN A 203 -26.78 -15.63 -21.01
C ASN A 203 -26.22 -14.24 -21.36
N PHE A 204 -25.38 -13.71 -20.46
CA PHE A 204 -24.76 -12.39 -20.60
C PHE A 204 -23.39 -12.44 -21.31
N LEU A 205 -22.80 -13.63 -21.48
CA LEU A 205 -21.45 -13.82 -22.05
C LEU A 205 -21.21 -13.08 -23.38
N PRO A 206 -22.18 -12.99 -24.33
CA PRO A 206 -21.97 -12.28 -25.59
C PRO A 206 -21.82 -10.76 -25.44
N GLU A 207 -22.26 -10.19 -24.32
CA GLU A 207 -22.30 -8.74 -24.08
C GLU A 207 -21.29 -8.29 -23.01
N ILE A 208 -20.44 -9.21 -22.52
CA ILE A 208 -19.39 -8.88 -21.57
C ILE A 208 -18.37 -7.96 -22.23
N THR A 209 -18.24 -6.76 -21.66
CA THR A 209 -17.10 -5.89 -21.88
C THR A 209 -16.06 -6.11 -20.78
N PRO A 210 -14.76 -6.01 -21.07
CA PRO A 210 -13.76 -6.10 -20.01
C PRO A 210 -13.99 -4.99 -18.98
N LEU A 211 -14.37 -5.33 -17.74
CA LEU A 211 -14.61 -4.34 -16.68
C LEU A 211 -13.37 -3.52 -16.38
N LEU A 212 -12.21 -4.11 -16.58
CA LEU A 212 -10.94 -3.51 -16.25
C LEU A 212 -10.52 -2.38 -17.17
N THR A 213 -10.93 -2.44 -18.44
CA THR A 213 -10.81 -1.31 -19.34
C THR A 213 -11.93 -0.30 -19.06
N THR A 214 -13.16 -0.74 -18.81
CA THR A 214 -14.33 0.17 -18.73
C THR A 214 -14.58 0.86 -17.38
N ALA A 215 -14.14 0.30 -16.24
CA ALA A 215 -14.39 0.88 -14.91
C ALA A 215 -13.37 1.92 -14.47
N LEU A 216 -12.12 1.78 -14.91
CA LEU A 216 -11.03 2.67 -14.52
C LEU A 216 -10.46 3.46 -15.70
N MET A 217 -10.68 3.04 -16.96
CA MET A 217 -9.80 3.40 -18.08
C MET A 217 -10.51 3.84 -19.37
N GLU A 218 -11.79 3.48 -19.58
CA GLU A 218 -12.53 3.79 -20.80
C GLU A 218 -13.91 4.41 -20.54
N ILE A 219 -14.27 5.32 -21.43
CA ILE A 219 -15.62 5.86 -21.53
C ILE A 219 -16.49 4.78 -22.19
N PRO A 220 -17.67 4.42 -21.64
CA PRO A 220 -18.61 3.51 -22.30
C PRO A 220 -18.88 3.98 -23.73
N SER A 221 -19.02 3.05 -24.68
CA SER A 221 -19.19 3.37 -26.10
C SER A 221 -20.40 4.28 -26.36
N SER A 222 -21.46 4.18 -25.56
CA SER A 222 -22.64 5.06 -25.56
C SER A 222 -22.39 6.47 -25.01
N SER A 223 -21.38 6.64 -24.16
CA SER A 223 -20.98 7.88 -23.48
C SER A 223 -20.10 8.80 -24.31
N ARG A 224 -19.72 8.42 -25.55
CA ARG A 224 -19.08 9.35 -26.51
C ARG A 224 -19.92 10.62 -26.74
N ARG A 225 -21.22 10.62 -26.44
CA ARG A 225 -22.10 11.81 -26.49
C ARG A 225 -21.92 12.77 -25.30
N LEU A 226 -21.53 12.28 -24.13
CA LEU A 226 -21.22 13.09 -22.94
C LEU A 226 -19.93 13.89 -23.10
N ILE A 227 -19.12 13.63 -24.13
CA ILE A 227 -18.00 14.51 -24.54
C ILE A 227 -18.48 15.94 -24.87
N ARG A 228 -19.79 16.18 -25.05
CA ARG A 228 -20.36 17.54 -25.08
C ARG A 228 -20.23 18.31 -23.74
N TRP A 229 -19.89 17.66 -22.63
CA TRP A 229 -19.72 18.32 -21.32
C TRP A 229 -18.31 18.87 -21.08
N TYR A 230 -17.28 18.44 -21.83
CA TYR A 230 -16.00 19.14 -21.75
C TYR A 230 -16.17 20.51 -22.41
N PRO A 231 -15.82 21.62 -21.72
CA PRO A 231 -15.95 22.93 -22.32
C PRO A 231 -15.08 22.95 -23.58
N GLY A 232 -15.71 23.09 -24.75
CA GLY A 232 -15.01 23.01 -26.05
C GLY A 232 -13.79 23.94 -26.12
N GLY A 233 -13.79 25.02 -25.34
CA GLY A 233 -12.64 25.90 -25.14
C GLY A 233 -11.39 25.23 -24.56
N LEU A 234 -11.51 24.31 -23.60
CA LEU A 234 -10.36 23.58 -23.02
C LEU A 234 -9.70 22.66 -24.05
N ILE A 235 -10.51 21.95 -24.85
CA ILE A 235 -10.02 21.11 -25.94
C ILE A 235 -9.35 21.99 -27.02
N GLN A 236 -9.92 23.16 -27.32
CA GLN A 236 -9.35 24.10 -28.29
C GLN A 236 -8.01 24.69 -27.80
N ILE A 237 -7.88 25.03 -26.52
CA ILE A 237 -6.62 25.52 -25.92
C ILE A 237 -5.53 24.45 -25.97
N LEU A 238 -5.91 23.21 -25.64
CA LEU A 238 -4.98 22.08 -25.59
C LEU A 238 -4.72 21.45 -26.96
N SER A 239 -5.49 21.80 -27.99
CA SER A 239 -5.24 21.38 -29.37
C SER A 239 -3.81 21.78 -29.79
N SER A 240 -3.08 20.80 -30.31
CA SER A 240 -1.71 20.97 -30.75
C SER A 240 -1.68 21.69 -32.10
N LYS A 241 -0.78 22.68 -32.23
CA LYS A 241 -0.48 23.32 -33.51
C LYS A 241 0.89 22.85 -34.00
N MET A 242 1.05 22.64 -35.30
CA MET A 242 2.31 22.11 -35.88
C MET A 242 3.53 23.02 -35.62
N ASN A 243 3.32 24.30 -35.31
CA ASN A 243 4.39 25.28 -35.07
C ASN A 243 4.85 25.32 -33.60
N GLU A 244 4.29 24.50 -32.71
CA GLU A 244 4.64 24.50 -31.28
C GLU A 244 5.95 23.74 -31.02
N GLY A 245 6.74 24.22 -30.06
CA GLY A 245 7.96 23.53 -29.65
C GLY A 245 7.67 22.10 -29.17
N GLN A 246 8.56 21.16 -29.51
CA GLN A 246 8.38 19.72 -29.26
C GLN A 246 7.98 19.39 -27.80
N MET A 247 8.53 20.11 -26.82
CA MET A 247 8.23 19.89 -25.41
C MET A 247 6.78 20.29 -25.06
N LEU A 248 6.33 21.45 -25.55
CA LEU A 248 4.95 21.93 -25.35
C LEU A 248 3.95 21.00 -26.05
N LEU A 249 4.30 20.52 -27.24
CA LEU A 249 3.52 19.52 -27.97
C LEU A 249 3.32 18.25 -27.14
N MET A 250 4.39 17.68 -26.56
CA MET A 250 4.29 16.47 -25.73
C MET A 250 3.44 16.70 -24.48
N VAL A 251 3.54 17.87 -23.84
CA VAL A 251 2.69 18.22 -22.69
C VAL A 251 1.22 18.28 -23.10
N LYS A 252 0.90 19.00 -24.17
CA LYS A 252 -0.48 19.15 -24.67
C LYS A 252 -1.10 17.82 -25.08
N LEU A 253 -0.36 16.95 -25.75
CA LEU A 253 -0.83 15.60 -26.13
C LEU A 253 -1.18 14.77 -24.89
N ASN A 254 -0.31 14.76 -23.87
CA ASN A 254 -0.59 14.03 -22.63
C ASN A 254 -1.78 14.62 -21.86
N LEU A 255 -1.92 15.95 -21.82
CA LEU A 255 -3.08 16.62 -21.19
C LEU A 255 -4.39 16.31 -21.93
N LEU A 256 -4.37 16.37 -23.27
CA LEU A 256 -5.53 15.98 -24.09
C LEU A 256 -5.92 14.52 -23.88
N ARG A 257 -4.94 13.63 -23.74
CA ARG A 257 -5.19 12.22 -23.45
C ARG A 257 -5.94 12.05 -22.13
N ILE A 258 -5.41 12.61 -21.03
CA ILE A 258 -6.03 12.52 -19.69
C ILE A 258 -7.46 13.07 -19.68
N LEU A 259 -7.74 14.09 -20.49
CA LEU A 259 -9.09 14.63 -20.64
C LEU A 259 -10.03 13.72 -21.45
N ARG A 260 -9.50 12.93 -22.38
CA ARG A 260 -10.28 12.10 -23.31
C ARG A 260 -10.48 10.67 -22.82
N ASP A 261 -9.55 10.15 -22.04
CA ASP A 261 -9.54 8.75 -21.60
C ASP A 261 -10.46 8.50 -20.38
N GLY A 262 -11.08 9.54 -19.81
CA GLY A 262 -12.01 9.42 -18.69
C GLY A 262 -11.35 9.25 -17.32
N SER A 263 -10.01 9.18 -17.24
CA SER A 263 -9.28 8.98 -15.98
C SER A 263 -9.60 10.04 -14.93
N LEU A 264 -9.79 11.29 -15.35
CA LEU A 264 -10.10 12.41 -14.45
C LEU A 264 -11.52 12.29 -13.86
N PHE A 265 -12.48 11.79 -14.63
CA PHE A 265 -13.83 11.53 -14.14
C PHE A 265 -13.85 10.38 -13.14
N THR A 266 -13.14 9.29 -13.46
CA THR A 266 -12.97 8.16 -12.53
C THR A 266 -12.31 8.62 -11.22
N ALA A 267 -11.21 9.38 -11.30
CA ALA A 267 -10.56 9.97 -10.13
C ALA A 267 -11.53 10.84 -9.31
N LEU A 268 -12.36 11.65 -9.97
CA LEU A 268 -13.36 12.50 -9.31
C LEU A 268 -14.36 11.70 -8.50
N ILE A 269 -14.95 10.65 -9.07
CA ILE A 269 -15.95 9.84 -8.36
C ILE A 269 -15.30 9.03 -7.23
N LEU A 270 -14.20 8.33 -7.51
CA LEU A 270 -13.52 7.46 -6.53
C LEU A 270 -13.00 8.26 -5.33
N PHE A 271 -12.26 9.34 -5.59
CA PHE A 271 -11.74 10.18 -4.51
C PHE A 271 -12.82 11.06 -3.88
N GLY A 272 -13.90 11.37 -4.61
CA GLY A 272 -15.09 11.99 -4.04
C GLY A 272 -15.69 11.11 -2.94
N ILE A 273 -16.03 9.85 -3.25
CA ILE A 273 -16.57 8.89 -2.28
C ILE A 273 -15.63 8.76 -1.08
N ALA A 274 -14.33 8.54 -1.34
CA ALA A 274 -13.33 8.34 -0.28
C ALA A 274 -13.15 9.58 0.61
N THR A 275 -13.29 10.78 0.05
CA THR A 275 -13.20 12.03 0.80
C THR A 275 -14.45 12.28 1.63
N PHE A 276 -15.63 12.17 1.03
CA PHE A 276 -16.88 12.36 1.79
C PHE A 276 -16.98 11.33 2.93
N SER A 277 -16.43 10.12 2.74
CA SER A 277 -16.31 9.11 3.80
C SER A 277 -15.45 9.64 4.96
N ASN A 278 -14.22 10.08 4.66
CA ASN A 278 -13.30 10.64 5.66
C ASN A 278 -13.88 11.88 6.36
N LEU A 279 -14.58 12.71 5.61
CA LEU A 279 -15.19 13.92 6.11
C LEU A 279 -16.34 13.62 7.07
N SER A 280 -17.19 12.64 6.75
CA SER A 280 -18.30 12.24 7.61
C SER A 280 -17.81 11.73 8.98
N ILE A 281 -16.73 10.95 8.98
CA ILE A 281 -16.06 10.49 10.20
C ILE A 281 -15.61 11.68 11.06
N SER A 282 -15.06 12.70 10.41
CA SER A 282 -14.59 13.94 11.06
C SER A 282 -15.65 14.65 11.87
N LEU A 283 -16.85 14.79 11.31
CA LEU A 283 -17.94 15.54 11.90
C LEU A 283 -18.58 14.81 13.07
N LEU A 284 -18.70 13.47 12.98
CA LEU A 284 -19.28 12.64 14.03
C LEU A 284 -18.49 12.68 15.34
N ILE A 285 -17.18 12.85 15.24
CA ILE A 285 -16.29 12.86 16.40
C ILE A 285 -16.33 14.22 17.13
N ARG A 286 -17.13 15.18 16.65
CA ARG A 286 -17.42 16.49 17.26
C ARG A 286 -16.20 17.30 17.70
N GLN A 287 -15.03 17.05 17.10
CA GLN A 287 -13.86 17.88 17.35
C GLN A 287 -13.74 18.95 16.27
N THR A 288 -13.85 20.21 16.68
CA THR A 288 -13.75 21.39 15.79
C THR A 288 -12.38 21.52 15.09
N LYS A 289 -11.36 20.76 15.53
CA LYS A 289 -10.03 20.69 14.90
C LYS A 289 -9.94 19.73 13.69
N PHE A 290 -11.02 19.03 13.35
CA PHE A 290 -11.01 17.89 12.43
C PHE A 290 -11.23 18.26 10.94
N SER A 291 -11.66 19.48 10.60
CA SER A 291 -11.86 19.92 9.19
C SER A 291 -10.55 19.93 8.38
N GLY A 292 -9.42 20.28 9.01
CA GLY A 292 -8.10 20.19 8.40
C GLY A 292 -7.65 18.75 8.11
N LEU A 293 -8.15 17.76 8.86
CA LEU A 293 -7.73 16.37 8.69
C LEU A 293 -8.27 15.74 7.40
N ALA A 294 -9.52 16.01 7.04
CA ALA A 294 -10.07 15.54 5.77
C ALA A 294 -9.26 16.09 4.58
N ALA A 295 -8.87 17.36 4.66
CA ALA A 295 -8.06 18.03 3.66
C ALA A 295 -6.62 17.49 3.61
N LEU A 296 -5.97 17.29 4.76
CA LEU A 296 -4.63 16.69 4.87
C LEU A 296 -4.62 15.23 4.39
N THR A 297 -5.63 14.44 4.76
CA THR A 297 -5.78 13.05 4.34
C THR A 297 -5.95 12.95 2.83
N PHE A 298 -6.75 13.86 2.25
CA PHE A 298 -6.85 13.97 0.80
C PHE A 298 -5.48 14.29 0.16
N ILE A 299 -4.74 15.27 0.69
CA ILE A 299 -3.41 15.62 0.15
C ILE A 299 -2.43 14.44 0.26
N ILE A 300 -2.38 13.74 1.40
CA ILE A 300 -1.37 12.72 1.67
C ILE A 300 -1.70 11.39 0.99
N LEU A 301 -2.98 10.98 0.96
CA LEU A 301 -3.38 9.66 0.49
C LEU A 301 -4.02 9.67 -0.90
N TYR A 302 -4.86 10.65 -1.21
CA TYR A 302 -5.66 10.62 -2.44
C TYR A 302 -4.98 11.35 -3.61
N SER A 303 -4.33 12.48 -3.35
CA SER A 303 -3.56 13.21 -4.38
C SER A 303 -2.50 12.34 -5.08
N PRO A 304 -1.70 11.50 -4.37
CA PRO A 304 -0.71 10.63 -5.03
C PRO A 304 -1.31 9.48 -5.86
N LEU A 305 -2.59 9.13 -5.66
CA LEU A 305 -3.26 8.08 -6.42
C LEU A 305 -3.71 8.55 -7.81
N ILE A 306 -3.92 9.86 -8.00
CA ILE A 306 -4.32 10.45 -9.27
C ILE A 306 -3.35 10.09 -10.42
N PRO A 307 -2.02 10.35 -10.32
CA PRO A 307 -1.09 10.00 -11.39
C PRO A 307 -0.89 8.48 -11.53
N SER A 308 -1.24 7.69 -10.50
CA SER A 308 -1.26 6.22 -10.60
C SER A 308 -2.33 5.76 -11.59
N ILE A 309 -3.55 6.33 -11.50
CA ILE A 309 -4.65 6.05 -12.46
C ILE A 309 -4.21 6.44 -13.87
N PHE A 310 -3.60 7.61 -14.04
CA PHE A 310 -3.13 8.06 -15.36
C PHE A 310 -2.08 7.13 -15.95
N SER A 311 -1.21 6.56 -15.11
CA SER A 311 -0.12 5.66 -15.51
C SER A 311 -0.64 4.29 -15.91
N ILE A 312 -1.60 3.75 -15.17
CA ILE A 312 -2.27 2.48 -15.53
C ILE A 312 -3.00 2.64 -16.87
N ASN A 313 -3.74 3.72 -17.05
CA ASN A 313 -4.48 3.94 -18.31
C ASN A 313 -3.52 4.12 -19.49
N TRP A 314 -2.44 4.88 -19.31
CA TRP A 314 -1.39 5.03 -20.31
C TRP A 314 -0.75 3.69 -20.72
N ASP A 315 -0.49 2.83 -19.74
CA ASP A 315 0.17 1.55 -19.95
C ASP A 315 -0.61 0.62 -20.88
N ILE A 316 -1.94 0.75 -20.85
CA ILE A 316 -2.87 -0.07 -21.64
C ILE A 316 -3.18 0.58 -22.98
N VAL A 317 -3.45 1.89 -23.02
CA VAL A 317 -3.94 2.57 -24.23
C VAL A 317 -2.84 3.04 -25.17
N GLU A 318 -1.72 3.52 -24.62
CA GLU A 318 -0.72 4.27 -25.42
C GLU A 318 0.61 3.53 -25.56
N ARG A 319 0.98 2.74 -24.56
CA ARG A 319 2.33 2.18 -24.45
C ARG A 319 2.78 1.43 -25.71
N GLU A 320 1.90 0.63 -26.29
CA GLU A 320 2.20 -0.16 -27.50
C GLU A 320 2.32 0.72 -28.76
N ALA A 321 1.68 1.88 -28.77
CA ALA A 321 1.72 2.84 -29.89
C ALA A 321 2.96 3.75 -29.87
N LEU A 322 3.84 3.65 -28.85
CA LEU A 322 5.01 4.52 -28.71
C LEU A 322 6.16 4.20 -29.65
N TRP A 323 6.06 3.17 -30.49
CA TRP A 323 7.12 2.79 -31.44
C TRP A 323 7.55 3.99 -32.31
N ALA A 324 6.62 4.82 -32.77
CA ALA A 324 6.94 6.01 -33.58
C ALA A 324 7.75 7.04 -32.78
N THR A 325 7.44 7.22 -31.49
CA THR A 325 8.22 8.10 -30.59
C THR A 325 9.58 7.50 -30.24
N ALA A 326 9.68 6.18 -30.14
CA ALA A 326 10.89 5.44 -29.83
C ALA A 326 11.96 5.56 -30.91
N VAL A 327 11.56 5.61 -32.18
CA VAL A 327 12.48 5.73 -33.32
C VAL A 327 13.02 7.15 -33.48
N SER A 328 12.37 8.16 -32.87
CA SER A 328 12.81 9.55 -32.97
C SER A 328 13.92 9.90 -31.96
N GLU A 329 14.84 10.78 -32.36
CA GLU A 329 15.97 11.17 -31.52
C GLU A 329 15.52 11.86 -30.22
N GLU A 330 15.89 11.24 -29.09
CA GLU A 330 15.42 11.60 -27.75
C GLU A 330 13.89 11.63 -27.58
N GLY A 331 13.13 10.98 -28.48
CA GLY A 331 11.67 11.02 -28.49
C GLY A 331 11.05 10.54 -27.19
N LEU A 332 11.44 9.36 -26.70
CA LEU A 332 10.94 8.82 -25.43
C LEU A 332 11.32 9.69 -24.23
N LYS A 333 12.52 10.29 -24.24
CA LYS A 333 12.92 11.24 -23.19
C LYS A 333 12.01 12.47 -23.20
N LYS A 334 11.73 13.05 -24.37
CA LYS A 334 10.84 14.21 -24.52
C LYS A 334 9.40 13.86 -24.15
N TYR A 335 8.92 12.69 -24.56
CA TYR A 335 7.61 12.16 -24.19
C TYR A 335 7.48 11.99 -22.67
N ALA A 336 8.44 11.32 -22.03
CA ALA A 336 8.45 11.12 -20.58
C ALA A 336 8.51 12.45 -19.81
N LYS A 337 9.32 13.44 -20.27
CA LYS A 337 9.28 14.79 -19.68
C LYS A 337 7.88 15.41 -19.80
N GLY A 338 7.25 15.30 -20.97
CA GLY A 338 5.90 15.82 -21.20
C GLY A 338 4.87 15.15 -20.30
N MET A 339 4.99 13.84 -20.12
CA MET A 339 4.15 13.03 -19.24
C MET A 339 4.30 13.43 -17.76
N ILE A 340 5.54 13.62 -17.27
CA ILE A 340 5.80 14.12 -15.90
C ILE A 340 5.09 15.45 -15.67
N ILE A 341 5.22 16.40 -16.59
CA ILE A 341 4.62 17.74 -16.48
C ILE A 341 3.09 17.65 -16.54
N ALA A 342 2.54 16.88 -17.48
CA ALA A 342 1.09 16.73 -17.62
C ALA A 342 0.46 16.08 -16.37
N TYR A 343 1.09 15.02 -15.84
CA TYR A 343 0.64 14.37 -14.61
C TYR A 343 0.69 15.33 -13.43
N PHE A 344 1.79 16.09 -13.31
CA PHE A 344 1.96 17.06 -12.25
C PHE A 344 0.92 18.18 -12.31
N ILE A 345 0.74 18.82 -13.47
CA ILE A 345 -0.24 19.91 -13.65
C ILE A 345 -1.64 19.42 -13.32
N THR A 346 -2.03 18.27 -13.87
CA THR A 346 -3.40 17.75 -13.69
C THR A 346 -3.65 17.39 -12.22
N THR A 347 -2.70 16.69 -11.59
CA THR A 347 -2.79 16.30 -10.18
C THR A 347 -2.82 17.53 -9.27
N LEU A 348 -1.93 18.50 -9.50
CA LEU A 348 -1.86 19.73 -8.70
C LEU A 348 -3.16 20.53 -8.79
N LEU A 349 -3.69 20.74 -10.00
CA LEU A 349 -4.92 21.49 -10.22
C LEU A 349 -6.12 20.79 -9.59
N PHE A 350 -6.27 19.49 -9.85
CA PHE A 350 -7.35 18.68 -9.27
C PHE A 350 -7.30 18.74 -7.75
N SER A 351 -6.12 18.49 -7.17
CA SER A 351 -5.95 18.49 -5.72
C SER A 351 -6.15 19.86 -5.11
N ALA A 352 -5.73 20.94 -5.77
CA ALA A 352 -5.94 22.31 -5.30
C ALA A 352 -7.42 22.71 -5.32
N ILE A 353 -8.16 22.39 -6.39
CA ILE A 353 -9.61 22.64 -6.48
C ILE A 353 -10.33 21.92 -5.34
N PHE A 354 -10.01 20.64 -5.17
CA PHE A 354 -10.67 19.79 -4.19
C PHE A 354 -10.32 20.19 -2.74
N TYR A 355 -9.05 20.50 -2.47
CA TYR A 355 -8.62 21.08 -1.19
C TYR A 355 -9.33 22.39 -0.88
N SER A 356 -9.49 23.27 -1.89
CA SER A 356 -10.19 24.55 -1.73
C SER A 356 -11.67 24.33 -1.41
N PHE A 357 -12.33 23.43 -2.14
CA PHE A 357 -13.72 23.05 -1.91
C PHE A 357 -13.93 22.57 -0.47
N LEU A 358 -13.08 21.65 0.01
CA LEU A 358 -13.15 21.17 1.38
C LEU A 358 -12.99 22.29 2.41
N ASN A 359 -12.05 23.21 2.23
CA ASN A 359 -11.86 24.31 3.18
C ASN A 359 -13.03 25.31 3.19
N ILE A 360 -13.63 25.59 2.02
CA ILE A 360 -14.80 26.48 1.90
C ILE A 360 -16.01 25.88 2.62
N VAL A 361 -16.31 24.60 2.40
CA VAL A 361 -17.50 23.95 2.99
C VAL A 361 -17.41 23.89 4.52
N PHE A 362 -16.21 23.78 5.11
CA PHE A 362 -16.03 23.58 6.55
C PHE A 362 -15.47 24.80 7.31
N SER A 363 -15.57 26.00 6.74
CA SER A 363 -15.13 27.26 7.37
C SER A 363 -13.69 27.21 7.93
N GLY A 364 -12.80 26.44 7.28
CA GLY A 364 -11.40 26.33 7.66
C GLY A 364 -10.59 27.56 7.22
N THR A 365 -9.37 27.72 7.72
CA THR A 365 -8.40 28.69 7.16
C THR A 365 -7.85 28.13 5.85
N PRO A 366 -8.22 28.71 4.69
CA PRO A 366 -7.78 28.16 3.42
C PRO A 366 -6.29 28.48 3.22
N PHE A 367 -5.55 27.54 2.62
CA PHE A 367 -4.18 27.73 2.12
C PHE A 367 -3.08 28.04 3.15
N LEU A 368 -2.92 27.19 4.16
CA LEU A 368 -1.68 27.20 4.95
C LEU A 368 -0.48 26.91 4.05
N ILE A 369 0.62 27.66 4.25
CA ILE A 369 1.83 27.55 3.42
C ILE A 369 2.33 26.11 3.37
N LEU A 370 2.37 25.41 4.51
CA LEU A 370 2.81 24.02 4.57
C LEU A 370 1.85 23.05 3.88
N ASP A 371 0.54 23.34 3.83
CA ASP A 371 -0.44 22.50 3.11
C ASP A 371 -0.27 22.65 1.59
N VAL A 372 0.02 23.87 1.12
CA VAL A 372 0.35 24.14 -0.29
C VAL A 372 1.67 23.47 -0.68
N VAL A 373 2.71 23.59 0.16
CA VAL A 373 4.00 22.91 -0.05
C VAL A 373 3.82 21.39 -0.06
N MET A 374 2.98 20.85 0.82
CA MET A 374 2.70 19.42 0.87
C MET A 374 1.94 18.95 -0.37
N LEU A 375 0.90 19.67 -0.79
CA LEU A 375 0.14 19.40 -2.01
C LEU A 375 1.05 19.42 -3.25
N PHE A 376 1.92 20.44 -3.35
CA PHE A 376 2.92 20.52 -4.41
C PHE A 376 3.89 19.33 -4.39
N SER A 377 4.46 19.01 -3.23
CA SER A 377 5.44 17.92 -3.10
C SER A 377 4.85 16.55 -3.44
N THR A 378 3.67 16.23 -2.92
CA THR A 378 2.98 14.95 -3.12
C THR A 378 2.60 14.76 -4.58
N ALA A 379 2.01 15.79 -5.22
CA ALA A 379 1.69 15.77 -6.64
C ALA A 379 2.93 15.58 -7.51
N LEU A 380 4.03 16.27 -7.22
CA LEU A 380 5.27 16.20 -7.99
C LEU A 380 5.97 14.85 -7.85
N PHE A 381 6.16 14.37 -6.62
CA PHE A 381 6.82 13.08 -6.37
C PHE A 381 6.00 11.92 -6.94
N ALA A 382 4.67 11.91 -6.73
CA ALA A 382 3.81 10.87 -7.28
C ALA A 382 3.82 10.86 -8.81
N SER A 383 3.84 12.03 -9.46
CA SER A 383 3.91 12.13 -10.92
C SER A 383 5.22 11.57 -11.48
N ILE A 384 6.36 11.93 -10.88
CA ILE A 384 7.66 11.42 -11.32
C ILE A 384 7.76 9.91 -11.08
N LEU A 385 7.35 9.42 -9.90
CA LEU A 385 7.36 8.00 -9.57
C LEU A 385 6.44 7.20 -10.49
N SER A 386 5.26 7.74 -10.84
CA SER A 386 4.34 7.10 -11.79
C SER A 386 5.00 6.89 -13.15
N VAL A 387 5.72 7.89 -13.66
CA VAL A 387 6.48 7.79 -14.90
C VAL A 387 7.68 6.83 -14.76
N ILE A 388 8.39 6.84 -13.63
CA ILE A 388 9.46 5.85 -13.39
C ILE A 388 8.91 4.43 -13.52
N VAL A 389 7.77 4.14 -12.90
CA VAL A 389 7.15 2.81 -12.98
C VAL A 389 6.76 2.45 -14.42
N SER A 390 6.11 3.38 -15.13
CA SER A 390 5.71 3.23 -16.54
C SER A 390 6.86 2.78 -17.45
N PHE A 391 8.05 3.36 -17.25
CA PHE A 391 9.23 3.10 -18.08
C PHE A 391 10.19 2.04 -17.50
N THR A 392 9.89 1.50 -16.32
CA THR A 392 10.72 0.47 -15.67
C THR A 392 10.15 -0.92 -15.79
N LEU A 393 8.82 -1.07 -15.78
CA LEU A 393 8.18 -2.37 -15.91
C LEU A 393 8.26 -2.82 -17.37
N ASP A 394 8.67 -4.07 -17.62
CA ASP A 394 8.96 -4.56 -18.97
C ASP A 394 7.68 -4.95 -19.75
N LYS A 395 6.61 -5.31 -19.04
CA LYS A 395 5.36 -5.78 -19.64
C LYS A 395 4.23 -4.82 -19.32
N PRO A 396 3.28 -4.65 -20.25
CA PRO A 396 2.02 -4.02 -19.91
C PRO A 396 1.34 -4.83 -18.80
N SER A 397 0.68 -4.12 -17.91
CA SER A 397 0.11 -4.64 -16.70
C SER A 397 -1.40 -4.58 -16.78
N ASN A 398 -2.05 -5.74 -16.78
CA ASN A 398 -3.52 -5.82 -16.70
C ASN A 398 -3.99 -5.25 -15.36
N ALA A 399 -5.15 -4.59 -15.32
CA ALA A 399 -5.59 -3.81 -14.14
C ALA A 399 -5.70 -4.60 -12.82
N LEU A 400 -5.88 -5.92 -12.87
CA LEU A 400 -5.93 -6.81 -11.70
C LEU A 400 -4.68 -7.69 -11.53
N SER A 401 -3.67 -7.49 -12.35
CA SER A 401 -2.40 -8.17 -12.19
C SER A 401 -1.68 -7.67 -10.93
N LEU A 402 -0.86 -8.52 -10.32
CA LEU A 402 -0.01 -8.12 -9.19
C LEU A 402 0.94 -6.97 -9.57
N SER A 403 1.28 -6.81 -10.86
CA SER A 403 2.06 -5.68 -11.37
C SER A 403 1.27 -4.37 -11.37
N ALA A 404 -0.06 -4.38 -11.49
CA ALA A 404 -0.87 -3.15 -11.45
C ALA A 404 -0.81 -2.51 -10.06
N LEU A 405 -0.65 -3.33 -9.00
CA LEU A 405 -0.40 -2.83 -7.66
C LEU A 405 0.89 -2.01 -7.59
N LEU A 406 1.89 -2.27 -8.43
CA LEU A 406 3.13 -1.47 -8.46
C LEU A 406 2.89 -0.07 -9.01
N TYR A 407 1.98 0.09 -9.98
CA TYR A 407 1.56 1.39 -10.50
C TYR A 407 0.83 2.23 -9.45
N ILE A 408 0.26 1.60 -8.42
CA ILE A 408 -0.42 2.27 -7.30
C ILE A 408 0.55 2.49 -6.13
N PHE A 409 1.18 1.43 -5.65
CA PHE A 409 1.96 1.44 -4.42
C PHE A 409 3.24 2.25 -4.53
N ILE A 410 3.96 2.19 -5.66
CA ILE A 410 5.22 2.93 -5.80
C ILE A 410 4.95 4.44 -5.80
N PRO A 411 4.02 4.99 -6.61
CA PRO A 411 3.72 6.41 -6.56
C PRO A 411 3.09 6.85 -5.23
N LEU A 412 2.13 6.08 -4.69
CA LEU A 412 1.48 6.41 -3.42
C LEU A 412 2.47 6.43 -2.26
N PHE A 413 3.05 5.28 -1.92
CA PHE A 413 3.92 5.16 -0.75
C PHE A 413 5.25 5.87 -0.95
N GLY A 414 5.77 5.89 -2.18
CA GLY A 414 6.97 6.65 -2.50
C GLY A 414 6.76 8.15 -2.33
N ALA A 415 5.63 8.71 -2.77
CA ALA A 415 5.33 10.13 -2.55
C ALA A 415 5.13 10.45 -1.07
N ILE A 416 4.43 9.60 -0.31
CA ILE A 416 4.27 9.76 1.15
C ILE A 416 5.64 9.74 1.85
N LEU A 417 6.49 8.77 1.50
CA LEU A 417 7.82 8.61 2.08
C LEU A 417 8.72 9.80 1.77
N LEU A 418 8.68 10.32 0.54
CA LEU A 418 9.46 11.50 0.15
C LEU A 418 8.87 12.79 0.73
N SER A 419 7.55 12.90 0.88
CA SER A 419 6.91 14.07 1.49
C SER A 419 6.97 14.08 3.02
N THR A 420 7.57 13.04 3.63
CA THR A 420 7.67 12.88 5.08
C THR A 420 8.29 14.07 5.83
N PRO A 421 9.36 14.74 5.35
CA PRO A 421 9.87 15.95 6.01
C PRO A 421 8.85 17.09 6.05
N ILE A 422 8.00 17.22 5.02
CA ILE A 422 6.92 18.22 4.97
C ILE A 422 5.81 17.83 5.93
N ILE A 423 5.41 16.55 5.95
CA ILE A 423 4.41 16.03 6.88
C ILE A 423 4.88 16.32 8.32
N MET A 424 6.12 15.99 8.66
CA MET A 424 6.71 16.28 9.98
C MET A 424 6.69 17.79 10.32
N ALA A 425 7.00 18.66 9.35
CA ALA A 425 6.92 20.10 9.59
C ALA A 425 5.49 20.54 9.89
N ARG A 426 4.55 20.07 9.07
CA ARG A 426 3.13 20.41 9.17
C ARG A 426 2.49 19.94 10.47
N THR A 427 2.96 18.82 11.01
CA THR A 427 2.45 18.21 12.24
C THR A 427 2.94 18.91 13.50
N ASN A 428 4.06 19.65 13.43
CA ASN A 428 4.65 20.31 14.58
C ASN A 428 4.43 21.84 14.58
N VAL A 429 4.03 22.43 13.44
CA VAL A 429 3.62 23.85 13.36
C VAL A 429 2.10 23.92 13.54
N SER A 430 1.63 24.79 14.45
CA SER A 430 0.20 24.97 14.69
C SER A 430 -0.53 25.39 13.42
N ILE A 431 -1.81 25.03 13.33
CA ILE A 431 -2.71 25.37 12.21
C ILE A 431 -2.82 26.91 12.02
N ALA A 432 -2.54 27.70 13.06
CA ALA A 432 -2.61 29.16 13.04
C ALA A 432 -1.27 29.88 12.81
N ASP A 433 -0.14 29.17 12.80
CA ASP A 433 1.18 29.79 12.80
C ASP A 433 1.79 29.89 11.39
N ILE A 434 2.40 31.02 11.08
CA ILE A 434 3.23 31.16 9.88
C ILE A 434 4.51 30.34 10.12
N PRO A 435 4.82 29.33 9.28
CA PRO A 435 6.00 28.51 9.48
C PRO A 435 7.28 29.35 9.39
N PRO A 436 8.33 29.05 10.18
CA PRO A 436 9.60 29.77 10.09
C PRO A 436 10.13 29.77 8.65
N PRO A 437 10.58 30.91 8.08
CA PRO A 437 11.05 30.98 6.70
C PRO A 437 12.18 29.99 6.39
N ALA A 438 13.05 29.71 7.38
CA ALA A 438 14.12 28.73 7.26
C ALA A 438 13.59 27.30 7.02
N VAL A 439 12.48 26.93 7.66
CA VAL A 439 11.83 25.63 7.46
C VAL A 439 11.28 25.54 6.05
N VAL A 440 10.53 26.55 5.61
CA VAL A 440 9.96 26.58 4.25
C VAL A 440 11.06 26.51 3.18
N MET A 441 12.14 27.29 3.35
CA MET A 441 13.28 27.29 2.44
C MET A 441 13.97 25.92 2.37
N ALA A 442 14.21 25.28 3.52
CA ALA A 442 14.81 23.94 3.58
C ALA A 442 13.92 22.89 2.87
N LEU A 443 12.61 22.95 3.09
CA LEU A 443 11.66 22.04 2.44
C LEU A 443 11.59 22.27 0.93
N MET A 444 11.57 23.53 0.47
CA MET A 444 11.55 23.84 -0.96
C MET A 444 12.84 23.37 -1.66
N LEU A 445 14.00 23.60 -1.04
CA LEU A 445 15.28 23.11 -1.56
C LEU A 445 15.30 21.57 -1.66
N TYR A 446 14.79 20.89 -0.62
CA TYR A 446 14.65 19.44 -0.60
C TYR A 446 13.76 18.94 -1.74
N ILE A 447 12.59 19.57 -1.97
CA ILE A 447 11.66 19.21 -3.04
C ILE A 447 12.34 19.39 -4.40
N MET A 448 13.01 20.53 -4.64
CA MET A 448 13.70 20.80 -5.90
C MET A 448 14.83 19.80 -6.19
N LEU A 449 15.68 19.53 -5.20
CA LEU A 449 16.81 18.61 -5.37
C LEU A 449 16.32 17.18 -5.62
N THR A 450 15.36 16.72 -4.81
CA THR A 450 14.82 15.35 -4.89
C THR A 450 14.07 15.13 -6.21
N SER A 451 13.22 16.08 -6.61
CA SER A 451 12.49 16.00 -7.89
C SER A 451 13.43 16.08 -9.09
N PHE A 452 14.50 16.87 -9.03
CA PHE A 452 15.52 16.90 -10.08
C PHE A 452 16.21 15.54 -10.24
N LEU A 453 16.65 14.92 -9.15
CA LEU A 453 17.32 13.62 -9.17
C LEU A 453 16.38 12.50 -9.65
N LEU A 454 15.14 12.47 -9.16
CA LEU A 454 14.14 11.49 -9.60
C LEU A 454 13.78 11.68 -11.07
N SER A 455 13.65 12.92 -11.54
CA SER A 455 13.39 13.19 -12.96
C SER A 455 14.55 12.73 -13.83
N LYS A 456 15.80 12.96 -13.42
CA LYS A 456 16.97 12.42 -14.13
C LYS A 456 16.94 10.90 -14.20
N TYR A 457 16.60 10.24 -13.10
CA TYR A 457 16.45 8.78 -13.06
C TYR A 457 15.35 8.28 -14.00
N ALA A 458 14.18 8.93 -13.99
CA ALA A 458 13.07 8.61 -14.90
C ALA A 458 13.51 8.67 -16.37
N LEU A 459 14.27 9.72 -16.73
CA LEU A 459 14.76 9.89 -18.11
C LEU A 459 15.78 8.83 -18.52
N VAL A 460 16.62 8.35 -17.61
CA VAL A 460 17.52 7.22 -17.90
C VAL A 460 16.73 5.95 -18.21
N LYS A 461 15.61 5.73 -17.51
CA LYS A 461 14.74 4.55 -17.73
C LYS A 461 13.98 4.55 -19.05
N THR A 462 13.85 5.69 -19.71
CA THR A 462 13.20 5.74 -21.04
C THR A 462 13.94 4.91 -22.10
N GLY A 463 15.28 4.78 -22.00
CA GLY A 463 16.06 3.97 -22.93
C GLY A 463 15.79 2.47 -22.78
N THR A 464 15.40 2.00 -21.60
CA THR A 464 15.22 0.57 -21.33
C THR A 464 13.86 0.01 -21.77
N LEU A 465 12.96 0.85 -22.30
CA LEU A 465 11.58 0.44 -22.62
C LEU A 465 11.51 -0.57 -23.78
N PHE A 466 12.34 -0.41 -24.82
CA PHE A 466 12.38 -1.28 -26.00
C PHE A 466 13.72 -2.02 -26.21
N ASP A 467 14.75 -1.68 -25.43
CA ASP A 467 16.11 -2.28 -25.51
C ASP A 467 16.16 -3.76 -25.07
N LYS A 468 15.05 -4.35 -24.62
CA LYS A 468 14.94 -5.79 -24.28
C LYS A 468 14.25 -6.57 -25.40
N THR A 469 14.74 -6.44 -26.62
CA THR A 469 14.40 -7.39 -27.68
C THR A 469 15.42 -8.53 -27.68
N ILE A 470 14.88 -9.75 -27.78
CA ILE A 470 15.57 -11.05 -27.86
C ILE A 470 16.06 -11.60 -26.51
N VAL A 471 15.34 -12.65 -26.13
CA VAL A 471 15.68 -13.71 -25.19
C VAL A 471 17.17 -14.08 -25.29
N GLU A 472 17.99 -13.58 -24.36
CA GLU A 472 19.03 -14.44 -23.79
C GLU A 472 18.38 -15.13 -22.58
N GLU A 473 18.11 -16.43 -22.69
CA GLU A 473 17.67 -17.29 -21.58
C GLU A 473 18.72 -17.39 -20.46
N THR A 474 19.89 -16.77 -20.66
CA THR A 474 20.93 -16.62 -19.65
C THR A 474 20.77 -15.31 -18.91
N PRO A 475 20.42 -15.31 -17.61
CA PRO A 475 20.52 -14.09 -16.81
C PRO A 475 21.96 -13.58 -16.89
N PRO A 476 22.18 -12.26 -17.00
CA PRO A 476 23.52 -11.71 -17.09
C PRO A 476 24.37 -12.21 -15.91
N PRO A 477 25.65 -12.55 -16.12
CA PRO A 477 26.53 -12.92 -15.02
C PRO A 477 26.58 -11.77 -14.02
N VAL A 478 26.04 -11.97 -12.82
CA VAL A 478 26.04 -10.96 -11.76
C VAL A 478 27.35 -11.06 -10.99
N TYR A 479 28.16 -10.00 -11.05
CA TYR A 479 29.46 -9.96 -10.38
C TYR A 479 29.29 -9.68 -8.88
N PHE A 480 29.67 -10.65 -8.04
CA PHE A 480 29.14 -10.75 -6.66
C PHE A 480 29.72 -9.75 -5.64
N LYS A 481 30.90 -9.16 -5.88
CA LYS A 481 31.57 -8.36 -4.85
C LYS A 481 31.21 -6.88 -4.90
N THR A 482 31.04 -6.32 -6.10
CA THR A 482 30.83 -4.89 -6.31
C THR A 482 29.35 -4.50 -6.38
N ASP A 483 28.50 -5.30 -7.02
CA ASP A 483 27.13 -4.87 -7.31
C ASP A 483 26.26 -4.79 -6.05
N TYR A 484 26.34 -5.76 -5.14
CA TYR A 484 25.49 -5.78 -3.93
C TYR A 484 25.94 -4.81 -2.85
N VAL A 485 27.25 -4.57 -2.69
CA VAL A 485 27.69 -3.51 -1.78
C VAL A 485 27.28 -2.16 -2.35
N VAL A 486 27.35 -1.97 -3.67
CA VAL A 486 26.79 -0.78 -4.34
C VAL A 486 25.29 -0.66 -4.10
N ILE A 487 24.52 -1.75 -4.13
CA ILE A 487 23.07 -1.74 -3.88
C ILE A 487 22.75 -1.43 -2.42
N PHE A 488 23.39 -2.11 -1.47
CA PHE A 488 23.23 -1.82 -0.04
C PHE A 488 23.58 -0.36 0.23
N LEU A 489 24.68 0.14 -0.35
CA LEU A 489 25.06 1.53 -0.24
C LEU A 489 24.03 2.45 -0.93
N ASN A 490 23.45 2.10 -2.07
CA ASN A 490 22.39 2.88 -2.70
C ASN A 490 21.13 2.97 -1.81
N LEU A 491 20.74 1.87 -1.17
CA LEU A 491 19.59 1.83 -0.26
C LEU A 491 19.86 2.60 1.03
N LEU A 492 21.07 2.48 1.56
CA LEU A 492 21.54 3.25 2.71
C LEU A 492 21.57 4.75 2.35
N ILE A 493 22.11 5.11 1.19
CA ILE A 493 22.09 6.49 0.65
C ILE A 493 20.65 7.01 0.55
N LEU A 494 19.72 6.22 0.01
CA LEU A 494 18.31 6.61 -0.11
C LEU A 494 17.67 6.87 1.25
N THR A 495 17.89 5.96 2.21
CA THR A 495 17.36 6.09 3.58
C THR A 495 17.91 7.33 4.27
N LEU A 496 19.21 7.56 4.16
CA LEU A 496 19.90 8.69 4.78
C LEU A 496 19.56 10.03 4.10
N ALA A 497 19.25 10.00 2.80
CA ALA A 497 18.76 11.17 2.06
C ALA A 497 17.36 11.61 2.49
N ILE A 498 16.53 10.71 3.03
CA ILE A 498 15.24 11.04 3.64
C ILE A 498 15.42 11.50 5.09
N LEU A 499 16.30 10.84 5.85
CA LEU A 499 16.56 11.18 7.26
C LEU A 499 17.16 12.55 7.48
N THR A 500 18.05 12.97 6.59
CA THR A 500 18.78 14.23 6.75
C THR A 500 17.83 15.45 6.77
N PRO A 501 16.89 15.60 5.81
CA PRO A 501 15.85 16.62 5.88
C PRO A 501 14.96 16.52 7.13
N ILE A 502 14.58 15.31 7.57
CA ILE A 502 13.77 15.11 8.79
C ILE A 502 14.49 15.67 10.01
N GLY A 503 15.77 15.33 10.19
CA GLY A 503 16.59 15.84 11.29
C GLY A 503 16.76 17.36 11.23
N ILE A 504 17.02 17.94 10.05
CA ILE A 504 17.16 19.40 9.86
C ILE A 504 15.86 20.12 10.23
N VAL A 505 14.73 19.65 9.72
CA VAL A 505 13.40 20.22 10.03
C VAL A 505 13.12 20.13 11.53
N GLY A 506 13.39 18.98 12.16
CA GLY A 506 13.26 18.80 13.60
C GLY A 506 14.12 19.79 14.41
N CYS A 507 15.36 20.04 13.98
CA CYS A 507 16.23 21.04 14.60
C CYS A 507 15.67 22.46 14.46
N LEU A 508 15.19 22.83 13.26
CA LEU A 508 14.65 24.16 12.97
C LEU A 508 13.33 24.45 13.72
N LEU A 509 12.55 23.40 14.00
CA LEU A 509 11.30 23.48 14.77
C LEU A 509 11.50 23.26 16.27
N GLU A 510 12.75 23.05 16.72
CA GLU A 510 13.10 22.68 18.09
C GLU A 510 12.36 21.44 18.65
N VAL A 511 11.86 20.57 17.77
CA VAL A 511 11.17 19.33 18.13
C VAL A 511 12.20 18.29 18.56
N ASN A 512 12.12 17.85 19.82
CA ASN A 512 13.06 16.87 20.40
C ASN A 512 14.52 17.19 20.04
N LYS A 513 14.94 18.45 20.29
CA LYS A 513 16.19 19.07 19.81
C LYS A 513 17.40 18.15 19.83
N SER A 514 17.65 17.45 20.94
CA SER A 514 18.77 16.50 21.08
C SER A 514 18.68 15.33 20.09
N SER A 515 17.49 14.75 19.90
CA SER A 515 17.27 13.65 18.95
C SER A 515 17.41 14.12 17.51
N SER A 516 16.86 15.29 17.18
CA SER A 516 16.95 15.88 15.84
C SER A 516 18.39 16.20 15.44
N ILE A 517 19.21 16.69 16.38
CA ILE A 517 20.65 16.92 16.17
C ILE A 517 21.37 15.61 15.90
N ILE A 518 21.13 14.57 16.72
CA ILE A 518 21.75 13.25 16.55
C ILE A 518 21.39 12.66 15.19
N VAL A 519 20.11 12.68 14.81
CA VAL A 519 19.64 12.17 13.50
C VAL A 519 20.32 12.92 12.36
N THR A 520 20.39 14.26 12.44
CA THR A 520 21.03 15.08 11.39
C THR A 520 22.51 14.75 11.24
N ILE A 521 23.27 14.74 12.34
CA ILE A 521 24.72 14.52 12.29
C ILE A 521 25.02 13.10 11.81
N THR A 522 24.34 12.10 12.39
CA THR A 522 24.55 10.70 12.02
C THR A 522 24.14 10.42 10.57
N SER A 523 23.02 10.98 10.10
CA SER A 523 22.55 10.75 8.74
C SER A 523 23.48 11.36 7.70
N VAL A 524 23.98 12.59 7.93
CA VAL A 524 24.92 13.27 7.04
C VAL A 524 26.25 12.53 6.96
N LEU A 525 26.81 12.14 8.11
CA LEU A 525 28.08 11.42 8.16
C LEU A 525 27.99 10.06 7.45
N LEU A 526 26.94 9.29 7.75
CA LEU A 526 26.72 8.00 7.10
C LEU A 526 26.45 8.17 5.61
N LEU A 527 25.77 9.24 5.19
CA LEU A 527 25.48 9.49 3.77
C LEU A 527 26.78 9.76 3.01
N ALA A 528 27.64 10.62 3.55
CA ALA A 528 28.95 10.93 2.98
C ALA A 528 29.83 9.68 2.88
N LEU A 529 29.91 8.89 3.96
CA LEU A 529 30.64 7.62 4.00
C LEU A 529 30.09 6.63 2.97
N SER A 530 28.77 6.53 2.85
CA SER A 530 28.11 5.60 1.94
C SER A 530 28.33 5.96 0.48
N VAL A 531 28.23 7.25 0.13
CA VAL A 531 28.54 7.75 -1.22
C VAL A 531 30.01 7.52 -1.56
N SER A 532 30.93 7.81 -0.63
CA SER A 532 32.37 7.60 -0.81
C SER A 532 32.72 6.12 -1.02
N ALA A 533 32.17 5.25 -0.17
CA ALA A 533 32.33 3.81 -0.30
C ALA A 533 31.78 3.30 -1.65
N ASN A 534 30.62 3.80 -2.09
CA ASN A 534 29.99 3.40 -3.34
C ASN A 534 30.86 3.78 -4.55
N ARG A 535 31.41 5.01 -4.56
CA ARG A 535 32.37 5.46 -5.58
C ARG A 535 33.64 4.62 -5.61
N LYS A 536 34.19 4.24 -4.45
CA LYS A 536 35.42 3.45 -4.35
C LYS A 536 35.22 2.00 -4.82
N ILE A 537 34.07 1.41 -4.48
CA ILE A 537 33.72 0.04 -4.84
C ILE A 537 33.46 -0.08 -6.35
N ARG A 538 32.77 0.89 -6.97
CA ARG A 538 32.60 0.93 -8.44
C ARG A 538 33.92 0.99 -9.21
N LYS A 539 35.02 1.47 -8.59
CA LYS A 539 36.35 1.58 -9.22
C LYS A 539 37.21 0.31 -9.10
N THR A 540 36.79 -0.70 -8.32
CA THR A 540 37.62 -1.87 -7.95
C THR A 540 37.04 -3.22 -8.41
N SER A 541 36.09 -3.21 -9.37
CA SER A 541 35.37 -4.41 -9.80
C SER A 541 36.23 -5.37 -10.64
N GLY A 542 36.82 -6.36 -9.98
CA GLY A 542 37.18 -7.66 -10.57
C GLY A 542 36.15 -8.72 -10.14
N GLY A 543 35.68 -9.53 -11.09
CA GLY A 543 34.61 -10.52 -10.88
C GLY A 543 35.13 -11.86 -10.37
N ASP A 544 34.89 -12.16 -9.09
CA ASP A 544 35.04 -13.54 -8.57
C ASP A 544 33.72 -14.31 -8.75
N TYR A 545 33.80 -15.48 -9.37
CA TYR A 545 32.70 -16.44 -9.49
C TYR A 545 32.50 -17.17 -8.17
N LEU A 546 31.27 -17.17 -7.64
CA LEU A 546 30.89 -18.03 -6.52
C LEU A 546 29.84 -19.05 -6.96
N MET A 547 30.31 -20.31 -7.02
CA MET A 547 29.61 -21.60 -7.00
C MET A 547 28.37 -21.81 -7.89
N ASN A 548 28.36 -22.92 -8.63
CA ASN A 548 27.18 -23.51 -9.27
C ASN A 548 26.15 -23.91 -8.20
N VAL A 549 25.28 -22.98 -7.79
CA VAL A 549 24.15 -23.29 -6.93
C VAL A 549 22.96 -23.71 -7.80
N PRO A 550 22.29 -24.84 -7.50
CA PRO A 550 21.14 -25.27 -8.28
C PRO A 550 20.05 -24.20 -8.26
N LYS A 551 19.51 -23.85 -9.44
CA LYS A 551 18.35 -22.95 -9.54
C LYS A 551 17.15 -23.55 -8.79
N ALA A 552 16.32 -22.69 -8.20
CA ALA A 552 15.10 -23.15 -7.56
C ALA A 552 14.16 -23.80 -8.59
N PRO A 553 13.59 -24.99 -8.32
CA PRO A 553 12.71 -25.67 -9.27
C PRO A 553 11.29 -25.07 -9.37
N TRP A 554 11.00 -24.00 -8.62
CA TRP A 554 9.70 -23.29 -8.65
C TRP A 554 9.85 -21.86 -9.18
N ARG A 555 8.77 -21.34 -9.75
CA ARG A 555 8.67 -19.97 -10.29
C ARG A 555 8.02 -19.02 -9.28
N SER A 556 8.14 -17.72 -9.54
CA SER A 556 7.47 -16.64 -8.79
C SER A 556 5.96 -16.82 -8.64
N SER A 557 5.28 -17.43 -9.62
CA SER A 557 3.84 -17.73 -9.53
C SER A 557 3.50 -18.69 -8.39
N LYS A 558 4.37 -19.66 -8.07
CA LYS A 558 4.19 -20.57 -6.93
C LYS A 558 4.47 -19.87 -5.60
N VAL A 559 5.39 -18.90 -5.60
CA VAL A 559 5.62 -18.03 -4.44
C VAL A 559 4.36 -17.23 -4.14
N ALA A 560 3.79 -16.55 -5.13
CA ALA A 560 2.55 -15.78 -4.97
C ALA A 560 1.38 -16.63 -4.48
N LEU A 561 1.19 -17.83 -5.07
CA LEU A 561 0.15 -18.77 -4.66
C LEU A 561 0.29 -19.16 -3.17
N LEU A 562 1.49 -19.57 -2.75
CA LEU A 562 1.70 -20.02 -1.37
C LEU A 562 1.59 -18.87 -0.37
N LEU A 563 2.06 -17.66 -0.73
CA LEU A 563 1.84 -16.45 0.06
C LEU A 563 0.34 -16.17 0.24
N GLY A 564 -0.46 -16.30 -0.83
CA GLY A 564 -1.91 -16.15 -0.75
C GLY A 564 -2.55 -17.13 0.24
N TYR A 565 -2.20 -18.42 0.16
CA TYR A 565 -2.68 -19.42 1.11
C TYR A 565 -2.27 -19.11 2.56
N ILE A 566 -1.03 -18.69 2.78
CA ILE A 566 -0.53 -18.36 4.12
C ILE A 566 -1.24 -17.12 4.67
N ILE A 567 -1.46 -16.09 3.85
CA ILE A 567 -2.21 -14.89 4.28
C ILE A 567 -3.61 -15.29 4.72
N VAL A 568 -4.33 -16.05 3.90
CA VAL A 568 -5.68 -16.53 4.25
C VAL A 568 -5.64 -17.36 5.52
N PHE A 569 -4.70 -18.31 5.63
CA PHE A 569 -4.58 -19.16 6.80
C PHE A 569 -4.22 -18.37 8.07
N LYS A 570 -3.31 -17.39 8.00
CA LYS A 570 -2.98 -16.50 9.12
C LYS A 570 -4.16 -15.64 9.54
N ILE A 571 -4.93 -15.10 8.58
CA ILE A 571 -6.16 -14.35 8.89
C ILE A 571 -7.15 -15.26 9.63
N LEU A 572 -7.38 -16.48 9.14
CA LEU A 572 -8.26 -17.46 9.77
C LEU A 572 -7.76 -17.88 11.16
N LEU A 573 -6.46 -18.08 11.32
CA LEU A 573 -5.82 -18.45 12.59
C LEU A 573 -5.93 -17.32 13.61
N GLN A 574 -5.63 -16.08 13.20
CA GLN A 574 -5.81 -14.89 14.02
C GLN A 574 -7.28 -14.70 14.43
N PHE A 575 -8.22 -14.96 13.51
CA PHE A 575 -9.65 -14.93 13.79
C PHE A 575 -10.08 -16.01 14.79
N PHE A 576 -9.61 -17.25 14.61
CA PHE A 576 -9.81 -18.36 15.55
C PHE A 576 -9.31 -17.99 16.95
N PHE A 577 -8.12 -17.38 17.06
CA PHE A 577 -7.62 -16.89 18.33
C PHE A 577 -8.46 -15.77 18.91
N LEU A 578 -8.91 -14.79 18.12
CA LEU A 578 -9.78 -13.71 18.61
C LEU A 578 -11.13 -14.22 19.12
N MET A 579 -11.69 -15.27 18.53
CA MET A 579 -12.94 -15.90 18.99
C MET A 579 -12.77 -16.71 20.29
N ILE A 580 -11.58 -17.27 20.50
CA ILE A 580 -11.27 -18.15 21.64
C ILE A 580 -10.57 -17.38 22.78
N LEU A 581 -10.02 -16.19 22.52
CA LEU A 581 -9.33 -15.35 23.50
C LEU A 581 -10.16 -15.05 24.76
N PRO A 582 -11.50 -14.89 24.70
CA PRO A 582 -12.31 -14.75 25.91
C PRO A 582 -12.43 -16.05 26.74
N ILE A 583 -12.13 -17.21 26.15
CA ILE A 583 -12.37 -18.55 26.71
C ILE A 583 -11.06 -19.28 27.07
N VAL A 584 -9.93 -18.91 26.46
CA VAL A 584 -8.62 -19.55 26.71
C VAL A 584 -7.54 -18.50 26.91
N LEU A 585 -6.97 -18.49 28.11
CA LEU A 585 -5.67 -17.89 28.45
C LEU A 585 -4.57 -18.61 27.66
N LEU A 586 -4.56 -18.49 26.33
CA LEU A 586 -3.50 -19.11 25.54
C LEU A 586 -2.20 -18.39 25.88
N ASN A 587 -1.24 -19.16 26.39
CA ASN A 587 0.09 -18.68 26.67
C ASN A 587 0.66 -18.02 25.40
N ILE A 588 1.14 -16.77 25.51
CA ILE A 588 1.72 -15.99 24.41
C ILE A 588 2.74 -16.81 23.58
N PHE A 589 3.49 -17.70 24.24
CA PHE A 589 4.45 -18.59 23.59
C PHE A 589 3.79 -19.61 22.68
N VAL A 590 2.62 -20.15 23.04
CA VAL A 590 1.85 -21.09 22.21
C VAL A 590 1.32 -20.36 20.98
N THR A 591 0.81 -19.13 21.14
CA THR A 591 0.36 -18.30 20.01
C THR A 591 1.51 -18.03 19.03
N LEU A 592 2.69 -17.65 19.53
CA LEU A 592 3.87 -17.41 18.70
C LEU A 592 4.26 -18.67 17.91
N VAL A 593 4.29 -19.84 18.55
CA VAL A 593 4.62 -21.10 17.86
C VAL A 593 3.59 -21.41 16.75
N LEU A 594 2.29 -21.25 17.03
CA LEU A 594 1.23 -21.51 16.06
C LEU A 594 1.30 -20.54 14.85
N GLU A 595 1.65 -19.27 15.10
CA GLU A 595 1.91 -18.27 14.05
C GLU A 595 3.08 -18.67 13.14
N GLU A 596 4.16 -19.25 13.69
CA GLU A 596 5.30 -19.72 12.90
C GLU A 596 4.99 -20.98 12.07
N LEU A 597 4.18 -21.89 12.64
CA LEU A 597 3.75 -23.10 11.94
C LEU A 597 2.91 -22.77 10.69
N ALA A 598 2.23 -21.61 10.66
CA ALA A 598 1.51 -21.13 9.48
C ALA A 598 2.42 -20.94 8.26
N PHE A 599 3.72 -20.63 8.44
CA PHE A 599 4.67 -20.53 7.34
C PHE A 599 5.15 -21.91 6.87
N ILE A 600 5.47 -22.79 7.82
CA ILE A 600 6.16 -24.05 7.52
C ILE A 600 5.20 -25.16 7.07
N ILE A 601 3.99 -25.26 7.63
CA ILE A 601 3.06 -26.35 7.27
C ILE A 601 2.70 -26.33 5.77
N PRO A 602 2.24 -25.20 5.17
CA PRO A 602 1.93 -25.16 3.75
C PRO A 602 3.16 -25.44 2.87
N LEU A 603 4.33 -24.93 3.28
CA LEU A 603 5.59 -25.18 2.60
C LEU A 603 6.00 -26.65 2.65
N ALA A 604 5.86 -27.30 3.80
CA ALA A 604 6.17 -28.71 4.00
C ALA A 604 5.22 -29.60 3.18
N ILE A 605 3.92 -29.30 3.15
CA ILE A 605 2.94 -29.99 2.30
C ILE A 605 3.32 -29.84 0.82
N TYR A 606 3.72 -28.65 0.39
CA TYR A 606 4.17 -28.41 -0.99
C TYR A 606 5.42 -29.23 -1.33
N PHE A 607 6.42 -29.26 -0.43
CA PHE A 607 7.65 -30.04 -0.60
C PHE A 607 7.40 -31.54 -0.63
N TYR A 608 6.53 -32.03 0.25
CA TYR A 608 6.10 -33.43 0.28
C TYR A 608 5.38 -33.83 -1.02
N LYS A 609 4.36 -33.07 -1.43
CA LYS A 609 3.58 -33.34 -2.67
C LYS A 609 4.43 -33.29 -3.93
N LYS A 610 5.47 -32.45 -3.96
CA LYS A 610 6.39 -32.33 -5.10
C LYS A 610 7.67 -33.14 -4.97
N ARG A 611 7.82 -33.95 -3.90
CA ARG A 611 9.01 -34.76 -3.61
C ARG A 611 10.32 -33.95 -3.70
N MET A 612 10.27 -32.70 -3.23
CA MET A 612 11.42 -31.79 -3.27
C MET A 612 12.34 -32.00 -2.08
N LYS A 613 13.66 -31.89 -2.32
CA LYS A 613 14.67 -32.01 -1.27
C LYS A 613 14.86 -30.68 -0.52
N PRO A 614 15.01 -30.67 0.81
CA PRO A 614 15.24 -29.45 1.61
C PRO A 614 16.49 -28.64 1.22
N ILE A 615 17.45 -29.23 0.51
CA ILE A 615 18.62 -28.53 -0.02
C ILE A 615 18.23 -27.36 -0.95
N PHE A 616 17.07 -27.42 -1.62
CA PHE A 616 16.54 -26.30 -2.40
C PHE A 616 16.08 -25.12 -1.54
N LEU A 617 15.97 -25.26 -0.22
CA LEU A 617 15.74 -24.17 0.72
C LEU A 617 17.05 -23.65 1.34
N GLY A 618 18.18 -24.28 1.02
CA GLY A 618 19.47 -23.91 1.60
C GLY A 618 19.81 -24.64 2.91
N VAL A 619 19.02 -25.66 3.27
CA VAL A 619 19.32 -26.57 4.38
C VAL A 619 20.45 -27.50 3.94
N ASP A 620 21.68 -27.12 4.26
CA ASP A 620 22.92 -27.86 3.99
C ASP A 620 23.61 -28.25 5.30
N SER A 621 24.53 -29.22 5.27
CA SER A 621 25.26 -29.75 6.44
C SER A 621 26.61 -29.05 6.70
N GLN A 622 26.93 -27.94 6.01
CA GLN A 622 28.24 -27.29 6.12
C GLN A 622 28.42 -26.41 7.38
N SER A 623 29.70 -26.24 7.76
CA SER A 623 30.21 -25.80 9.08
C SER A 623 29.59 -24.51 9.66
N ILE A 624 28.81 -24.73 10.73
CA ILE A 624 28.23 -23.75 11.67
C ILE A 624 29.28 -22.74 12.20
N VAL A 625 30.55 -23.15 12.35
CA VAL A 625 31.61 -22.33 12.95
C VAL A 625 32.01 -21.14 12.07
N SER A 626 32.03 -21.33 10.75
CA SER A 626 32.34 -20.25 9.81
C SER A 626 31.25 -19.18 9.76
N GLU A 627 30.00 -19.60 9.95
CA GLU A 627 28.83 -18.71 9.99
C GLU A 627 28.77 -17.92 11.31
N PHE A 628 29.21 -18.52 12.42
CA PHE A 628 29.28 -17.83 13.72
C PHE A 628 30.23 -16.61 13.71
N LYS A 629 31.44 -16.76 13.16
CA LYS A 629 32.40 -15.65 13.04
C LYS A 629 31.89 -14.50 12.17
N PHE A 630 31.15 -14.82 11.11
CA PHE A 630 30.52 -13.84 10.25
C PHE A 630 29.35 -13.12 10.96
N THR A 631 28.57 -13.89 11.72
CA THR A 631 27.46 -13.38 12.55
C THR A 631 27.92 -12.28 13.50
N LEU A 632 29.01 -12.52 14.25
CA LEU A 632 29.59 -11.53 15.15
C LEU A 632 30.04 -10.23 14.45
N LYS A 633 30.51 -10.30 13.20
CA LYS A 633 30.95 -9.12 12.44
C LYS A 633 29.77 -8.27 11.94
N MET A 634 28.65 -8.90 11.60
CA MET A 634 27.48 -8.22 11.03
C MET A 634 26.52 -7.69 12.10
N LEU A 635 26.50 -8.31 13.29
CA LEU A 635 25.57 -7.96 14.36
C LEU A 635 25.58 -6.47 14.76
N PRO A 636 26.74 -5.78 14.93
CA PRO A 636 26.74 -4.34 15.24
C PRO A 636 26.10 -3.48 14.15
N ILE A 637 26.31 -3.83 12.87
CA ILE A 637 25.71 -3.12 11.73
C ILE A 637 24.19 -3.34 11.72
N MET A 638 23.74 -4.58 12.00
CA MET A 638 22.32 -4.89 12.09
C MET A 638 21.64 -4.16 13.24
N LEU A 639 22.26 -4.15 14.43
CA LEU A 639 21.75 -3.40 15.59
C LEU A 639 21.67 -1.90 15.28
N LEU A 640 22.73 -1.31 14.71
CA LEU A 640 22.73 0.11 14.35
C LEU A 640 21.64 0.44 13.32
N THR A 641 21.55 -0.34 12.24
CA THR A 641 20.54 -0.11 11.18
C THR A 641 19.11 -0.31 11.70
N GLY A 642 18.90 -1.32 12.55
CA GLY A 642 17.65 -1.58 13.25
C GLY A 642 17.23 -0.41 14.16
N VAL A 643 18.11 0.03 15.05
CA VAL A 643 17.85 1.17 15.96
C VAL A 643 17.57 2.43 15.17
N LEU A 644 18.39 2.75 14.16
CA LEU A 644 18.17 3.90 13.31
C LEU A 644 16.78 3.81 12.67
N SER A 645 16.43 2.68 12.05
CA SER A 645 15.11 2.48 11.43
C SER A 645 13.95 2.61 12.42
N GLY A 646 14.09 2.11 13.65
CA GLY A 646 13.08 2.27 14.70
C GLY A 646 12.89 3.72 15.13
N VAL A 647 13.98 4.48 15.28
CA VAL A 647 13.94 5.93 15.54
C VAL A 647 13.21 6.66 14.42
N ILE A 648 13.47 6.33 13.15
CA ILE A 648 12.74 6.92 12.02
C ILE A 648 11.26 6.70 12.22
N VAL A 649 10.84 5.44 12.38
CA VAL A 649 9.41 5.13 12.40
C VAL A 649 8.72 5.80 13.57
N GLN A 650 9.36 5.96 14.73
CA GLN A 650 8.78 6.70 15.85
C GLN A 650 8.67 8.21 15.63
N MET A 651 9.64 8.82 14.94
CA MET A 651 9.52 10.22 14.53
C MET A 651 8.37 10.43 13.54
N LEU A 652 8.09 9.43 12.70
CA LEU A 652 7.03 9.51 11.68
C LEU A 652 5.65 9.14 12.23
N ILE A 653 5.60 8.15 13.09
CA ILE A 653 4.40 7.55 13.65
C ILE A 653 4.66 7.42 15.15
N PRO A 654 4.38 8.45 15.97
CA PRO A 654 4.50 8.29 17.41
C PRO A 654 3.58 7.16 17.87
N ILE A 655 4.12 6.24 18.68
CA ILE A 655 3.36 5.10 19.18
C ILE A 655 2.27 5.63 20.11
N PRO A 656 0.98 5.42 19.81
CA PRO A 656 -0.08 5.92 20.67
C PRO A 656 -0.08 5.18 22.01
N PRO A 657 -0.53 5.82 23.11
CA PRO A 657 -0.47 5.23 24.46
C PRO A 657 -1.08 3.84 24.57
N TRP A 658 -2.17 3.59 23.83
CA TRP A 658 -2.83 2.29 23.81
C TRP A 658 -1.97 1.18 23.20
N PHE A 659 -1.22 1.50 22.15
CA PHE A 659 -0.34 0.54 21.49
C PHE A 659 0.96 0.35 22.29
N GLN A 660 1.41 1.38 23.01
CA GLN A 660 2.49 1.23 23.99
C GLN A 660 2.14 0.21 25.08
N ASN A 661 0.88 0.17 25.54
CA ASN A 661 0.44 -0.80 26.53
C ASN A 661 0.44 -2.24 25.98
N VAL A 662 0.13 -2.42 24.70
CA VAL A 662 0.27 -3.72 24.02
C VAL A 662 1.74 -4.14 24.01
N PHE A 663 2.66 -3.28 23.54
CA PHE A 663 4.10 -3.59 23.54
C PHE A 663 4.65 -3.88 24.94
N LYS A 664 4.27 -3.10 25.96
CA LYS A 664 4.64 -3.37 27.36
C LYS A 664 4.12 -4.72 27.87
N THR A 665 3.09 -5.26 27.25
CA THR A 665 2.52 -6.58 27.59
C THR A 665 3.23 -7.71 26.84
N LEU A 666 3.76 -7.44 25.65
CA LEU A 666 4.50 -8.41 24.84
C LEU A 666 6.02 -8.39 25.09
N ALA A 667 6.55 -7.35 25.74
CA ALA A 667 7.98 -7.22 26.02
C ALA A 667 8.44 -8.11 27.20
N PRO A 668 9.68 -8.62 27.19
CA PRO A 668 10.24 -9.37 28.31
C PRO A 668 10.25 -8.53 29.60
N ARG A 669 9.67 -9.05 30.69
CA ARG A 669 9.57 -8.33 31.99
C ARG A 669 10.54 -8.88 33.03
N SER A 670 11.02 -10.10 32.83
CA SER A 670 11.96 -10.80 33.70
C SER A 670 13.13 -11.38 32.90
N PHE A 671 14.21 -11.75 33.60
CA PHE A 671 15.31 -12.50 32.98
C PHE A 671 14.82 -13.85 32.40
N GLU A 672 13.87 -14.50 33.08
CA GLU A 672 13.24 -15.72 32.58
C GLU A 672 12.51 -15.49 31.25
N ASP A 673 11.78 -14.39 31.09
CA ASP A 673 11.16 -14.02 29.82
C ASP A 673 12.22 -13.84 28.72
N VAL A 674 13.32 -13.13 29.01
CA VAL A 674 14.41 -12.93 28.04
C VAL A 674 14.96 -14.27 27.56
N VAL A 675 15.17 -15.23 28.48
CA VAL A 675 15.64 -16.58 28.15
C VAL A 675 14.59 -17.32 27.30
N ASN A 676 13.32 -17.32 27.72
CA ASN A 676 12.24 -18.01 27.01
C ASN A 676 12.00 -17.47 25.60
N PHE A 677 11.93 -16.15 25.43
CA PHE A 677 11.82 -15.50 24.12
C PHE A 677 13.04 -15.80 23.24
N SER A 678 14.26 -15.77 23.79
CA SER A 678 15.47 -16.09 23.04
C SER A 678 15.46 -17.54 22.56
N ILE A 679 15.07 -18.50 23.41
CA ILE A 679 14.94 -19.92 23.03
C ILE A 679 13.95 -20.08 21.88
N ILE A 680 12.75 -19.51 22.00
CA ILE A 680 11.72 -19.60 20.96
C ILE A 680 12.19 -18.97 19.65
N VAL A 681 12.87 -17.83 19.70
CA VAL A 681 13.42 -17.21 18.50
C VAL A 681 14.50 -18.07 17.86
N ILE A 682 15.42 -18.62 18.65
CA ILE A 682 16.54 -19.44 18.14
C ILE A 682 16.03 -20.72 17.47
N PHE A 683 15.04 -21.39 18.06
CA PHE A 683 14.63 -22.73 17.63
C PHE A 683 13.36 -22.76 16.78
N VAL A 684 12.52 -21.72 16.82
CA VAL A 684 11.23 -21.67 16.12
C VAL A 684 11.17 -20.50 15.14
N VAL A 685 11.18 -19.26 15.63
CA VAL A 685 10.92 -18.06 14.80
C VAL A 685 11.95 -17.89 13.69
N ALA A 686 13.23 -17.75 14.03
CA ALA A 686 14.26 -17.50 13.02
C ALA A 686 14.38 -18.66 12.02
N PRO A 687 14.33 -19.95 12.41
CA PRO A 687 14.23 -21.04 11.46
C PRO A 687 13.01 -20.98 10.54
N CYS A 688 11.80 -20.78 11.09
CA CYS A 688 10.57 -20.79 10.30
C CYS A 688 10.54 -19.65 9.28
N GLU A 689 10.81 -18.43 9.74
CA GLU A 689 10.81 -17.25 8.89
C GLU A 689 11.91 -17.30 7.84
N GLU A 690 13.16 -17.63 8.19
CA GLU A 690 14.24 -17.60 7.21
C GLU A 690 14.09 -18.71 6.16
N ILE A 691 13.69 -19.93 6.56
CA ILE A 691 13.39 -21.02 5.61
C ILE A 691 12.31 -20.61 4.62
N PHE A 692 11.26 -19.94 5.09
CA PHE A 692 10.18 -19.48 4.24
C PHE A 692 10.61 -18.29 3.36
N PHE A 693 11.04 -17.18 3.96
CA PHE A 693 11.31 -15.95 3.22
C PHE A 693 12.59 -16.03 2.38
N ARG A 694 13.69 -16.61 2.88
CA ARG A 694 14.93 -16.69 2.10
C ARG A 694 14.97 -17.98 1.29
N GLY A 695 14.70 -19.10 1.96
CA GLY A 695 14.72 -20.41 1.32
C GLY A 695 13.70 -20.56 0.20
N PHE A 696 12.45 -20.13 0.41
CA PHE A 696 11.38 -20.30 -0.58
C PHE A 696 11.06 -19.04 -1.40
N VAL A 697 10.73 -17.92 -0.74
CA VAL A 697 10.25 -16.68 -1.40
C VAL A 697 11.36 -16.04 -2.22
N GLN A 698 12.49 -15.67 -1.61
CA GLN A 698 13.62 -15.03 -2.31
C GLN A 698 14.09 -15.90 -3.48
N ARG A 699 14.34 -17.20 -3.26
CA ARG A 699 14.79 -18.12 -4.33
C ARG A 699 13.80 -18.25 -5.48
N GLY A 700 12.49 -18.27 -5.21
CA GLY A 700 11.49 -18.37 -6.27
C GLY A 700 11.34 -17.07 -7.09
N LEU A 701 11.53 -15.92 -6.44
CA LEU A 701 11.48 -14.60 -7.07
C LEU A 701 12.69 -14.31 -7.97
N GLU A 702 13.84 -14.95 -7.73
CA GLU A 702 15.06 -14.73 -8.52
C GLU A 702 14.90 -15.01 -10.01
N SER A 703 14.08 -16.00 -10.35
CA SER A 703 13.78 -16.35 -11.75
C SER A 703 13.11 -15.20 -12.53
N SER A 704 12.41 -14.30 -11.83
CA SER A 704 11.64 -13.21 -12.43
C SER A 704 12.24 -11.83 -12.18
N LEU A 705 12.89 -11.62 -11.04
CA LEU A 705 13.37 -10.31 -10.60
C LEU A 705 14.90 -10.19 -10.57
N GLY A 706 15.62 -11.26 -10.92
CA GLY A 706 17.05 -11.36 -10.71
C GLY A 706 17.41 -11.34 -9.22
N GLY A 707 18.71 -11.35 -8.91
CA GLY A 707 19.17 -11.48 -7.54
C GLY A 707 18.93 -10.29 -6.62
N VAL A 708 18.97 -9.11 -7.21
CA VAL A 708 18.78 -7.86 -6.48
C VAL A 708 17.30 -7.63 -6.20
N GLY A 709 16.47 -7.80 -7.25
CA GLY A 709 15.03 -7.65 -7.14
C GLY A 709 14.41 -8.69 -6.22
N SER A 710 14.93 -9.92 -6.15
CA SER A 710 14.44 -10.93 -5.22
C SER A 710 14.72 -10.60 -3.75
N ILE A 711 15.91 -10.07 -3.42
CA ILE A 711 16.25 -9.61 -2.07
C ILE A 711 15.30 -8.50 -1.67
N PHE A 712 15.16 -7.48 -2.52
CA PHE A 712 14.31 -6.33 -2.22
C PHE A 712 12.85 -6.73 -2.04
N ALA A 713 12.29 -7.49 -2.99
CA ALA A 713 10.89 -7.95 -2.93
C ALA A 713 10.64 -8.87 -1.72
N SER A 714 11.52 -9.84 -1.45
CA SER A 714 11.38 -10.71 -0.28
C SER A 714 11.48 -9.93 1.03
N SER A 715 12.27 -8.86 1.09
CA SER A 715 12.40 -8.01 2.29
C SER A 715 11.15 -7.17 2.53
N ILE A 716 10.55 -6.64 1.45
CA ILE A 716 9.24 -5.95 1.55
C ILE A 716 8.18 -6.92 2.08
N ILE A 717 8.08 -8.10 1.46
CA ILE A 717 7.11 -9.12 1.87
C ILE A 717 7.34 -9.48 3.35
N PHE A 718 8.59 -9.68 3.77
CA PHE A 718 8.92 -9.93 5.16
C PHE A 718 8.46 -8.82 6.10
N GLY A 719 8.71 -7.54 5.77
CA GLY A 719 8.23 -6.41 6.56
C GLY A 719 6.70 -6.29 6.63
N ILE A 720 5.99 -6.55 5.52
CA ILE A 720 4.50 -6.50 5.48
C ILE A 720 3.89 -7.58 6.35
N PHE A 721 4.47 -8.79 6.37
CA PHE A 721 3.93 -9.94 7.10
C PHE A 721 3.94 -9.78 8.64
N HIS A 722 4.62 -8.75 9.15
CA HIS A 722 4.55 -8.38 10.57
C HIS A 722 3.27 -7.62 10.94
N LEU A 723 2.54 -7.07 9.95
CA LEU A 723 1.28 -6.31 10.14
C LEU A 723 1.36 -5.18 11.18
N ASN A 724 2.58 -4.70 11.43
CA ASN A 724 2.90 -3.71 12.44
C ASN A 724 3.70 -2.58 11.76
N PRO A 725 3.13 -1.37 11.60
CA PRO A 725 3.82 -0.31 10.87
C PRO A 725 5.09 0.17 11.59
N TRP A 726 5.17 0.02 12.91
CA TRP A 726 6.37 0.34 13.70
C TRP A 726 7.52 -0.64 13.46
N GLN A 727 7.17 -1.89 13.14
CA GLN A 727 8.14 -2.96 12.85
C GLN A 727 8.42 -3.11 11.36
N PHE A 728 7.59 -2.56 10.47
CA PHE A 728 7.75 -2.68 9.02
C PHE A 728 9.15 -2.25 8.55
N LEU A 729 9.60 -1.04 8.92
CA LEU A 729 10.89 -0.53 8.44
C LEU A 729 12.08 -1.27 9.07
N PRO A 730 12.12 -1.56 10.39
CA PRO A 730 13.13 -2.46 10.97
C PRO A 730 13.17 -3.85 10.36
N ALA A 731 12.01 -4.49 10.13
CA ALA A 731 11.94 -5.81 9.54
C ALA A 731 12.40 -5.78 8.06
N PHE A 732 12.01 -4.74 7.31
CA PHE A 732 12.46 -4.55 5.94
C PHE A 732 13.99 -4.40 5.85
N THR A 733 14.59 -3.56 6.69
CA THR A 733 16.06 -3.36 6.71
C THR A 733 16.79 -4.62 7.14
N LEU A 734 16.27 -5.33 8.13
CA LEU A 734 16.77 -6.64 8.54
C LEU A 734 16.71 -7.65 7.37
N GLY A 735 15.55 -7.74 6.70
CA GLY A 735 15.33 -8.61 5.55
C GLY A 735 16.33 -8.36 4.42
N LEU A 736 16.69 -7.11 4.15
CA LEU A 736 17.69 -6.75 3.14
C LEU A 736 19.07 -7.33 3.48
N ILE A 737 19.47 -7.22 4.75
CA ILE A 737 20.76 -7.74 5.24
C ILE A 737 20.75 -9.27 5.17
N LEU A 738 19.71 -9.92 5.70
CA LEU A 738 19.58 -11.38 5.73
C LEU A 738 19.52 -11.97 4.31
N GLY A 739 18.75 -11.37 3.40
CA GLY A 739 18.66 -11.82 2.02
C GLY A 739 19.96 -11.67 1.23
N TYR A 740 20.71 -10.58 1.48
CA TYR A 740 22.05 -10.40 0.93
C TYR A 740 23.02 -11.46 1.46
N VAL A 741 23.03 -11.70 2.77
CA VAL A 741 23.92 -12.69 3.39
C VAL A 741 23.60 -14.10 2.89
N PHE A 742 22.33 -14.48 2.89
CA PHE A 742 21.86 -15.78 2.40
C PHE A 742 22.42 -16.06 0.99
N ARG A 743 22.22 -15.11 0.08
CA ARG A 743 22.71 -15.22 -1.30
C ARG A 743 24.24 -15.25 -1.37
N LYS A 744 24.93 -14.38 -0.62
CA LYS A 744 26.41 -14.29 -0.57
C LYS A 744 27.09 -15.55 -0.05
N ARG A 745 26.43 -16.26 0.87
CA ARG A 745 26.94 -17.52 1.44
C ARG A 745 26.63 -18.73 0.57
N GLY A 746 26.15 -18.54 -0.66
CA GLY A 746 25.77 -19.63 -1.56
C GLY A 746 24.46 -20.28 -1.14
N TYR A 747 23.49 -19.48 -0.68
CA TYR A 747 22.15 -19.91 -0.26
C TYR A 747 22.18 -20.92 0.90
N ARG A 748 23.05 -20.67 1.89
CA ARG A 748 23.11 -21.45 3.13
C ARG A 748 22.19 -20.82 4.17
N ILE A 749 21.18 -21.55 4.61
CA ILE A 749 20.11 -21.01 5.46
C ILE A 749 20.52 -20.81 6.92
N TRP A 750 21.53 -21.54 7.41
CA TRP A 750 21.97 -21.44 8.80
C TRP A 750 22.58 -20.08 9.14
N CYS A 751 23.18 -19.39 8.16
CA CYS A 751 23.74 -18.06 8.35
C CYS A 751 22.67 -16.99 8.64
N PRO A 752 21.64 -16.80 7.79
CA PRO A 752 20.56 -15.87 8.10
C PRO A 752 19.78 -16.29 9.36
N ILE A 753 19.57 -17.58 9.63
CA ILE A 753 18.94 -18.05 10.89
C ILE A 753 19.74 -17.57 12.10
N ALA A 754 21.05 -17.80 12.12
CA ALA A 754 21.90 -17.41 13.24
C ALA A 754 21.95 -15.88 13.42
N LEU A 755 22.04 -15.12 12.33
CA LEU A 755 22.02 -13.66 12.34
C LEU A 755 20.70 -13.11 12.87
N HIS A 756 19.58 -13.65 12.40
CA HIS A 756 18.25 -13.25 12.83
C HIS A 756 18.04 -13.56 14.32
N ALA A 757 18.36 -14.79 14.75
CA ALA A 757 18.25 -15.18 16.14
C ALA A 757 19.13 -14.33 17.06
N ALA A 758 20.38 -14.06 16.67
CA ALA A 758 21.29 -13.20 17.43
C ALA A 758 20.79 -11.75 17.51
N TYR A 759 20.25 -11.22 16.41
CA TYR A 759 19.68 -9.87 16.36
C TYR A 759 18.49 -9.72 17.32
N ASN A 760 17.49 -10.60 17.24
CA ASN A 760 16.31 -10.53 18.11
C ASN A 760 16.68 -10.78 19.59
N SER A 761 17.55 -11.75 19.87
CA SER A 761 18.01 -12.00 21.25
C SER A 761 18.74 -10.80 21.84
N ALA A 762 19.57 -10.12 21.03
CA ALA A 762 20.24 -8.90 21.45
C ALA A 762 19.24 -7.77 21.73
N LEU A 763 18.16 -7.64 20.94
CA LEU A 763 17.10 -6.66 21.22
C LEU A 763 16.36 -6.97 22.53
N PHE A 764 16.05 -8.23 22.83
CA PHE A 764 15.43 -8.61 24.11
C PHE A 764 16.32 -8.26 25.30
N VAL A 765 17.62 -8.54 25.21
CA VAL A 765 18.60 -8.18 26.24
C VAL A 765 18.68 -6.67 26.40
N LEU A 766 18.79 -5.91 25.29
CA LEU A 766 18.85 -4.46 25.34
C LEU A 766 17.58 -3.88 25.97
N ASN A 767 16.40 -4.31 25.54
CA ASN A 767 15.11 -3.87 26.09
C ASN A 767 15.05 -4.13 27.61
N TYR A 768 15.41 -5.34 28.07
CA TYR A 768 15.46 -5.68 29.49
C TYR A 768 16.43 -4.78 30.28
N VAL A 769 17.66 -4.60 29.77
CA VAL A 769 18.69 -3.78 30.42
C VAL A 769 18.27 -2.30 30.49
N PHE A 770 17.72 -1.74 29.41
CA PHE A 770 17.23 -0.35 29.38
C PHE A 770 16.06 -0.14 30.35
N ASN A 771 15.17 -1.12 30.48
CA ASN A 771 14.07 -1.08 31.44
C ASN A 771 14.56 -1.21 32.89
N ALA A 772 15.52 -2.09 33.16
CA ALA A 772 16.08 -2.32 34.50
C ALA A 772 16.94 -1.14 35.01
N LEU A 773 17.67 -0.44 34.14
CA LEU A 773 18.60 0.61 34.54
C LEU A 773 17.97 1.99 34.83
N LEU A 774 16.63 2.12 34.84
CA LEU A 774 15.93 3.37 35.20
C LEU A 774 16.46 4.63 34.47
N LEU A 775 16.98 4.48 33.23
CA LEU A 775 17.40 5.60 32.38
C LEU A 775 16.16 6.41 31.94
N ASN A 776 15.64 7.23 32.85
CA ASN A 776 14.44 8.04 32.65
C ASN A 776 14.66 9.16 31.63
N GLU A 777 15.91 9.56 31.41
CA GLU A 777 16.28 10.61 30.44
C GLU A 777 16.32 10.12 28.98
N LEU A 778 16.26 8.82 28.73
CA LEU A 778 16.31 8.22 27.39
C LEU A 778 15.00 7.49 27.02
N GLN A 779 13.85 8.08 27.39
CA GLN A 779 12.53 7.53 27.05
C GLN A 779 12.37 7.24 25.55
N ALA A 780 12.96 8.05 24.68
CA ALA A 780 12.93 7.83 23.24
C ALA A 780 13.62 6.53 22.81
N LEU A 781 14.72 6.13 23.47
CA LEU A 781 15.40 4.86 23.17
C LEU A 781 14.66 3.66 23.76
N LYS A 782 14.02 3.80 24.92
CA LYS A 782 13.20 2.72 25.54
C LYS A 782 12.02 2.27 24.68
N ILE A 783 11.52 3.15 23.82
CA ILE A 783 10.40 2.83 22.91
C ILE A 783 10.94 2.19 21.62
N VAL A 784 12.20 2.48 21.25
CA VAL A 784 12.88 1.98 20.02
C VAL A 784 13.36 0.54 20.13
N PHE A 785 13.80 0.14 21.32
CA PHE A 785 14.14 -1.24 21.66
C PHE A 785 12.93 -1.99 22.18
#